data_AF-A0A7K4B0F3-F1
#
_entry.id   AF-A0A7K4B0F3-F1
#
_cell.length_a   1.000
_cell.length_b   1.000
_cell.length_c   1.000
_cell.angle_alpha   90.00
_cell.angle_beta   90.00
_cell.angle_gamma   90.00
#
_symmetry.space_group_name_H-M   'P 1'
#
loop_
_entity.id
_entity.type
_entity.pdbx_description
1 polymer ?
#
loop_
_entity_poly.entity_id
_entity_poly.type
_entity_poly.pdbx_seq_one_letter_code
_entity_poly.pdbx_strand_id
1 'polypeptide(L)'
;MDLAESILNELVTLQRKNEELLRIVSRLEHESDVIIRQFEDKILELNKDLKKALDQSVKSEKRYELLSREKEREKESFEKDKKELEEDYSGKIQDLKTTINQNTDLIREKDAQIQTLTGQVEDLKSYASLKAEEYSSEIKNLVSLHESEITKYKIKIDDLHLEYQETVSRIKEDVARKEQELRALAGDLKNRISNEKKVQEERGREKAEYDARIAEFQVLLDKTKEDYLKLQSRSNEEAQEYKEKIQDLVTELEGLEKEKSVKESELIQKLEHFEAEIRSLQERSAIDQKSIGDLTDENNNLVKLTEELHADISSKDEQMHELHETISTLKSEIKENCSRFESELTLKDDELTGKEALISELNNNLKILEEKILTDEAAHNKEVLSFTEKIEELNNQLDARKQSYSEEISRLSVRMEEVSQELEDLIHVKTEREHEFRNEITGLHEELIRRKKEWKTKLESVAQEIAEKDRHITLISGNNEALRTEMERVRTRLLMLEKTTREDKEEPVHALYRQIQNLSGKLAEKESEKAVLASRIIRLDTENTRLAQLLADSGSSPDSQKGREEVISAGVKTPSPALIRSEIFTYLANLDDPLHAMEAAASILRLGPQVTDILIPLLYEGSQNRRAWIAALLYELNDPRTTKPLSDLLETTEIGLRELIWDTRLRFREWKRAGVSSLTAQ
;
A
#
# COMPACT_ATOMS: atom_id res chain seq x y z
N MET A 1 140.85 -162.58 56.31
CA MET A 1 139.42 -162.91 56.53
C MET A 1 138.45 -161.83 56.02
N ASP A 2 138.91 -160.81 55.28
CA ASP A 2 138.52 -159.44 55.64
C ASP A 2 137.62 -158.73 54.62
N LEU A 3 137.28 -159.39 53.50
CA LEU A 3 136.48 -158.79 52.42
C LEU A 3 134.96 -158.81 52.72
N ALA A 4 134.47 -159.85 53.41
CA ALA A 4 133.03 -160.06 53.60
C ALA A 4 132.40 -159.08 54.61
N GLU A 5 133.13 -158.70 55.66
CA GLU A 5 132.61 -157.89 56.76
C GLU A 5 132.52 -156.39 56.42
N SER A 6 133.41 -155.91 55.54
CA SER A 6 133.32 -154.54 54.97
C SER A 6 132.06 -154.38 54.11
N ILE A 7 131.80 -155.35 53.22
CA ILE A 7 130.64 -155.35 52.31
C ILE A 7 129.33 -155.34 53.10
N LEU A 8 129.26 -156.07 54.22
CA LEU A 8 128.06 -156.15 55.05
C LEU A 8 127.71 -154.80 55.72
N ASN A 9 128.70 -154.10 56.29
CA ASN A 9 128.49 -152.79 56.90
C ASN A 9 128.12 -151.71 55.87
N GLU A 10 128.69 -151.79 54.68
CA GLU A 10 128.36 -150.88 53.56
C GLU A 10 126.93 -151.12 53.05
N LEU A 11 126.51 -152.39 52.93
CA LEU A 11 125.11 -152.76 52.64
C LEU A 11 124.12 -152.25 53.69
N VAL A 12 124.38 -152.42 54.99
CA VAL A 12 123.48 -151.97 56.06
C VAL A 12 123.36 -150.43 56.09
N THR A 13 124.45 -149.70 55.83
CA THR A 13 124.40 -148.24 55.76
C THR A 13 123.73 -147.72 54.47
N LEU A 14 123.88 -148.41 53.34
CA LEU A 14 123.09 -148.15 52.12
C LEU A 14 121.60 -148.44 52.33
N GLN A 15 121.25 -149.54 53.01
CA GLN A 15 119.86 -149.92 53.27
C GLN A 15 119.15 -148.88 54.17
N ARG A 16 119.81 -148.40 55.24
CA ARG A 16 119.27 -147.30 56.07
C ARG A 16 119.10 -146.00 55.27
N LYS A 17 120.04 -145.67 54.38
CA LYS A 17 119.91 -144.51 53.48
C LYS A 17 118.73 -144.67 52.50
N ASN A 18 118.48 -145.88 51.98
CA ASN A 18 117.31 -146.15 51.14
C ASN A 18 115.99 -145.98 51.90
N GLU A 19 115.89 -146.42 53.16
CA GLU A 19 114.69 -146.21 53.98
C GLU A 19 114.46 -144.71 54.28
N GLU A 20 115.53 -143.95 54.51
CA GLU A 20 115.46 -142.51 54.76
C GLU A 20 115.09 -141.73 53.49
N LEU A 21 115.67 -142.10 52.34
CA LEU A 21 115.27 -141.59 51.02
C LEU A 21 113.80 -141.91 50.71
N LEU A 22 113.31 -143.12 51.00
CA LEU A 22 111.90 -143.48 50.81
C LEU A 22 110.95 -142.59 51.63
N ARG A 23 111.29 -142.28 52.89
CA ARG A 23 110.48 -141.35 53.71
C ARG A 23 110.51 -139.92 53.18
N ILE A 24 111.64 -139.48 52.63
CA ILE A 24 111.76 -138.16 52.00
C ILE A 24 110.93 -138.12 50.72
N VAL A 25 111.04 -139.14 49.85
CA VAL A 25 110.24 -139.27 48.63
C VAL A 25 108.74 -139.25 48.95
N SER A 26 108.23 -140.11 49.84
CA SER A 26 106.79 -140.11 50.13
C SER A 26 106.27 -138.89 50.88
N ARG A 27 107.15 -138.10 51.52
CA ARG A 27 106.77 -136.76 52.01
C ARG A 27 106.71 -135.75 50.88
N LEU A 28 107.70 -135.74 49.97
CA LEU A 28 107.71 -134.87 48.79
C LEU A 28 106.57 -135.18 47.82
N GLU A 29 106.19 -136.46 47.66
CA GLU A 29 105.01 -136.90 46.91
C GLU A 29 103.73 -136.29 47.53
N HIS A 30 103.56 -136.38 48.84
CA HIS A 30 102.40 -135.82 49.53
C HIS A 30 102.37 -134.27 49.49
N GLU A 31 103.51 -133.62 49.68
CA GLU A 31 103.63 -132.15 49.57
C GLU A 31 103.37 -131.70 48.12
N SER A 32 103.85 -132.45 47.12
CA SER A 32 103.53 -132.23 45.70
C SER A 32 102.04 -132.39 45.41
N ASP A 33 101.38 -133.46 45.89
CA ASP A 33 99.94 -133.68 45.74
C ASP A 33 99.10 -132.55 46.35
N VAL A 34 99.51 -132.04 47.53
CA VAL A 34 98.85 -130.90 48.18
C VAL A 34 99.04 -129.61 47.39
N ILE A 35 100.25 -129.37 46.88
CA ILE A 35 100.55 -128.20 46.02
C ILE A 35 99.77 -128.28 44.70
N ILE A 36 99.71 -129.46 44.06
CA ILE A 36 98.94 -129.69 42.83
C ILE A 36 97.47 -129.38 43.07
N ARG A 37 96.84 -129.93 44.13
CA ARG A 37 95.43 -129.63 44.44
C ARG A 37 95.20 -128.15 44.72
N GLN A 38 96.10 -127.48 45.43
CA GLN A 38 96.01 -126.03 45.64
C GLN A 38 96.07 -125.24 44.33
N PHE A 39 96.88 -125.67 43.35
CA PHE A 39 96.87 -125.09 42.01
C PHE A 39 95.60 -125.46 41.22
N GLU A 40 95.11 -126.68 41.28
CA GLU A 40 93.85 -127.11 40.62
C GLU A 40 92.64 -126.34 41.15
N ASP A 41 92.47 -126.25 42.47
CA ASP A 41 91.43 -125.45 43.12
C ASP A 41 91.54 -123.97 42.73
N LYS A 42 92.77 -123.42 42.67
CA LYS A 42 92.99 -122.02 42.28
C LYS A 42 92.72 -121.78 40.79
N ILE A 43 93.05 -122.73 39.92
CA ILE A 43 92.71 -122.71 38.49
C ILE A 43 91.20 -122.80 38.30
N LEU A 44 90.48 -123.63 39.08
CA LEU A 44 89.02 -123.70 39.05
C LEU A 44 88.36 -122.40 39.53
N GLU A 45 88.88 -121.79 40.60
CA GLU A 45 88.41 -120.48 41.09
C GLU A 45 88.66 -119.36 40.07
N LEU A 46 89.87 -119.28 39.51
CA LEU A 46 90.22 -118.30 38.48
C LEU A 46 89.37 -118.45 37.21
N ASN A 47 89.15 -119.68 36.74
CA ASN A 47 88.28 -119.95 35.59
C ASN A 47 86.82 -119.55 35.87
N LYS A 48 86.32 -119.80 37.09
CA LYS A 48 84.98 -119.42 37.53
C LYS A 48 84.80 -117.91 37.55
N ASP A 49 85.79 -117.16 38.02
CA ASP A 49 85.73 -115.70 38.08
C ASP A 49 85.99 -115.03 36.73
N LEU A 50 86.88 -115.58 35.89
CA LEU A 50 87.07 -115.17 34.50
C LEU A 50 85.78 -115.38 33.70
N LYS A 51 85.07 -116.50 33.91
CA LYS A 51 83.75 -116.74 33.32
C LYS A 51 82.69 -115.75 33.81
N LYS A 52 82.64 -115.40 35.11
CA LYS A 52 81.76 -114.32 35.61
C LYS A 52 82.07 -112.98 34.94
N ALA A 53 83.35 -112.62 34.81
CA ALA A 53 83.78 -111.36 34.21
C ALA A 53 83.39 -111.29 32.72
N LEU A 54 83.59 -112.38 31.97
CA LEU A 54 83.14 -112.50 30.58
C LEU A 54 81.61 -112.37 30.46
N ASP A 55 80.85 -113.07 31.32
CA ASP A 55 79.38 -113.02 31.31
C ASP A 55 78.82 -111.67 31.80
N GLN A 56 79.59 -110.89 32.56
CA GLN A 56 79.28 -109.49 32.88
C GLN A 56 79.61 -108.58 31.69
N SER A 57 80.76 -108.76 31.04
CA SER A 57 81.17 -107.99 29.86
C SER A 57 80.17 -108.10 28.72
N VAL A 58 79.75 -109.32 28.35
CA VAL A 58 78.72 -109.58 27.33
C VAL A 58 77.35 -109.01 27.72
N LYS A 59 77.05 -108.86 29.02
CA LYS A 59 75.83 -108.18 29.50
C LYS A 59 75.94 -106.66 29.44
N SER A 60 77.12 -106.07 29.68
CA SER A 60 77.33 -104.63 29.48
C SER A 60 77.35 -104.25 28.00
N GLU A 61 78.02 -105.04 27.16
CA GLU A 61 78.07 -104.87 25.70
C GLU A 61 76.67 -104.84 25.10
N LYS A 62 75.83 -105.84 25.40
CA LYS A 62 74.43 -105.88 24.95
C LYS A 62 73.57 -104.72 25.49
N ARG A 63 73.88 -104.18 26.68
CA ARG A 63 73.22 -102.97 27.20
C ARG A 63 73.64 -101.72 26.44
N TYR A 64 74.93 -101.55 26.14
CA TYR A 64 75.42 -100.43 25.33
C TYR A 64 74.91 -100.51 23.89
N GLU A 65 74.82 -101.70 23.30
CA GLU A 65 74.27 -101.89 21.96
C GLU A 65 72.77 -101.55 21.91
N LEU A 66 71.98 -102.01 22.89
CA LEU A 66 70.57 -101.63 23.01
C LEU A 66 70.38 -100.12 23.21
N LEU A 67 71.16 -99.51 24.10
CA LEU A 67 71.13 -98.06 24.36
C LEU A 67 71.54 -97.25 23.12
N SER A 68 72.53 -97.71 22.36
CA SER A 68 72.96 -97.09 21.11
C SER A 68 71.85 -97.15 20.04
N ARG A 69 71.25 -98.33 19.84
CA ARG A 69 70.08 -98.52 18.96
C ARG A 69 68.85 -97.74 19.41
N GLU A 70 68.74 -97.42 20.70
CA GLU A 70 67.66 -96.59 21.28
C GLU A 70 67.91 -95.10 21.04
N LYS A 71 69.16 -94.63 21.23
CA LYS A 71 69.55 -93.26 20.91
C LYS A 71 69.54 -92.93 19.42
N GLU A 72 69.86 -93.90 18.55
CA GLU A 72 69.69 -93.70 17.10
C GLU A 72 68.19 -93.57 16.73
N ARG A 73 67.30 -94.37 17.35
CA ARG A 73 65.83 -94.24 17.16
C ARG A 73 65.27 -92.93 17.73
N GLU A 74 65.75 -92.45 18.87
CA GLU A 74 65.40 -91.12 19.38
C GLU A 74 65.83 -90.03 18.38
N LYS A 75 67.06 -90.11 17.86
CA LYS A 75 67.58 -89.17 16.85
C LYS A 75 66.78 -89.22 15.55
N GLU A 76 66.42 -90.41 15.06
CA GLU A 76 65.54 -90.59 13.89
C GLU A 76 64.17 -89.93 14.11
N SER A 77 63.60 -90.05 15.32
CA SER A 77 62.37 -89.33 15.69
C SER A 77 62.60 -87.83 15.67
N PHE A 78 63.62 -87.31 16.35
CA PHE A 78 63.89 -85.88 16.38
C PHE A 78 64.20 -85.29 14.99
N GLU A 79 64.85 -86.03 14.09
CA GLU A 79 65.07 -85.61 12.70
C GLU A 79 63.78 -85.64 11.85
N LYS A 80 62.83 -86.52 12.16
CA LYS A 80 61.50 -86.54 11.53
C LYS A 80 60.62 -85.40 12.06
N ASP A 81 60.51 -85.27 13.38
CA ASP A 81 59.74 -84.23 14.06
C ASP A 81 60.25 -82.83 13.66
N LYS A 82 61.58 -82.68 13.51
CA LYS A 82 62.20 -81.48 12.97
C LYS A 82 61.76 -81.19 11.53
N LYS A 83 61.76 -82.18 10.63
CA LYS A 83 61.36 -81.99 9.22
C LYS A 83 59.89 -81.62 9.10
N GLU A 84 59.02 -82.29 9.85
CA GLU A 84 57.58 -81.96 9.89
C GLU A 84 57.34 -80.53 10.40
N LEU A 85 58.13 -80.07 11.38
CA LEU A 85 58.09 -78.70 11.87
C LEU A 85 58.68 -77.67 10.87
N GLU A 86 59.76 -78.01 10.16
CA GLU A 86 60.33 -77.16 9.10
C GLU A 86 59.37 -77.04 7.90
N GLU A 87 58.66 -78.12 7.52
CA GLU A 87 57.63 -78.10 6.47
C GLU A 87 56.38 -77.32 6.89
N ASP A 88 55.87 -77.50 8.11
CA ASP A 88 54.72 -76.76 8.66
C ASP A 88 55.00 -75.24 8.74
N TYR A 89 56.17 -74.84 9.24
CA TYR A 89 56.55 -73.42 9.24
C TYR A 89 56.80 -72.88 7.82
N SER A 90 57.37 -73.67 6.91
CA SER A 90 57.54 -73.27 5.50
C SER A 90 56.19 -73.01 4.83
N GLY A 91 55.22 -73.91 5.02
CA GLY A 91 53.84 -73.75 4.56
C GLY A 91 53.18 -72.49 5.11
N LYS A 92 53.23 -72.29 6.43
CA LYS A 92 52.69 -71.08 7.10
C LYS A 92 53.35 -69.78 6.61
N ILE A 93 54.66 -69.79 6.37
CA ILE A 93 55.37 -68.64 5.78
C ILE A 93 54.91 -68.38 4.35
N GLN A 94 54.68 -69.44 3.55
CA GLN A 94 54.17 -69.31 2.19
C GLN A 94 52.73 -68.78 2.15
N ASP A 95 51.84 -69.26 3.02
CA ASP A 95 50.45 -68.80 3.13
C ASP A 95 50.33 -67.36 3.65
N LEU A 96 51.17 -66.98 4.62
CA LEU A 96 51.28 -65.58 5.02
C LEU A 96 51.81 -64.69 3.88
N LYS A 97 52.75 -65.19 3.07
CA LYS A 97 53.31 -64.45 1.94
C LYS A 97 52.31 -64.29 0.78
N THR A 98 51.50 -65.30 0.48
CA THR A 98 50.41 -65.16 -0.51
C THR A 98 49.33 -64.20 -0.02
N THR A 99 48.96 -64.27 1.26
CA THR A 99 48.01 -63.34 1.91
C THR A 99 48.53 -61.89 1.88
N ILE A 100 49.81 -61.67 2.19
CA ILE A 100 50.45 -60.34 2.12
C ILE A 100 50.44 -59.80 0.69
N ASN A 101 50.75 -60.62 -0.31
CA ASN A 101 50.70 -60.20 -1.72
C ASN A 101 49.27 -59.81 -2.13
N GLN A 102 48.27 -60.65 -1.83
CA GLN A 102 46.85 -60.37 -2.11
C GLN A 102 46.39 -59.05 -1.47
N ASN A 103 46.73 -58.81 -0.21
CA ASN A 103 46.43 -57.56 0.48
C ASN A 103 47.17 -56.36 -0.14
N THR A 104 48.42 -56.54 -0.60
CA THR A 104 49.20 -55.49 -1.27
C THR A 104 48.57 -55.09 -2.61
N ASP A 105 48.08 -56.07 -3.39
CA ASP A 105 47.43 -55.82 -4.67
C ASP A 105 46.02 -55.22 -4.49
N LEU A 106 45.28 -55.62 -3.45
CA LEU A 106 44.03 -54.96 -3.04
C LEU A 106 44.27 -53.50 -2.62
N ILE A 107 45.34 -53.20 -1.88
CA ILE A 107 45.70 -51.81 -1.53
C ILE A 107 45.96 -50.99 -2.80
N ARG A 108 46.76 -51.51 -3.75
CA ARG A 108 47.02 -50.85 -5.05
C ARG A 108 45.73 -50.58 -5.85
N GLU A 109 44.80 -51.54 -5.87
CA GLU A 109 43.50 -51.38 -6.53
C GLU A 109 42.69 -50.25 -5.89
N LYS A 110 42.69 -50.17 -4.55
CA LYS A 110 41.97 -49.13 -3.80
C LYS A 110 42.63 -47.77 -3.93
N ASP A 111 43.96 -47.67 -3.93
CA ASP A 111 44.68 -46.43 -4.21
C ASP A 111 44.36 -45.89 -5.62
N ALA A 112 44.29 -46.76 -6.63
CA ALA A 112 43.90 -46.37 -7.98
C ALA A 112 42.42 -45.91 -8.08
N GLN A 113 41.52 -46.55 -7.33
CA GLN A 113 40.12 -46.11 -7.20
C GLN A 113 40.01 -44.76 -6.49
N ILE A 114 40.79 -44.54 -5.42
CA ILE A 114 40.85 -43.26 -4.69
C ILE A 114 41.38 -42.14 -5.60
N GLN A 115 42.44 -42.39 -6.38
CA GLN A 115 42.96 -41.40 -7.35
C GLN A 115 41.91 -41.05 -8.41
N THR A 116 41.19 -42.05 -8.94
CA THR A 116 40.12 -41.84 -9.93
C THR A 116 38.98 -40.99 -9.36
N LEU A 117 38.53 -41.30 -8.14
CA LEU A 117 37.47 -40.54 -7.45
C LEU A 117 37.93 -39.12 -7.09
N THR A 118 39.20 -38.94 -6.74
CA THR A 118 39.77 -37.61 -6.42
C THR A 118 39.80 -36.72 -7.65
N GLY A 119 40.18 -37.26 -8.82
CA GLY A 119 40.06 -36.56 -10.11
C GLY A 119 38.63 -36.11 -10.39
N GLN A 120 37.65 -37.03 -10.28
CA GLN A 120 36.23 -36.71 -10.48
C GLN A 120 35.70 -35.63 -9.52
N VAL A 121 36.17 -35.61 -8.27
CA VAL A 121 35.80 -34.56 -7.30
C VAL A 121 36.38 -33.20 -7.69
N GLU A 122 37.62 -33.15 -8.17
CA GLU A 122 38.26 -31.90 -8.57
C GLU A 122 37.67 -31.36 -9.91
N ASP A 123 37.30 -32.25 -10.84
CA ASP A 123 36.55 -31.92 -12.06
C ASP A 123 35.16 -31.35 -11.74
N LEU A 124 34.39 -32.01 -10.85
CA LEU A 124 33.07 -31.55 -10.42
C LEU A 124 33.14 -30.21 -9.67
N LYS A 125 34.17 -30.00 -8.87
CA LYS A 125 34.46 -28.75 -8.16
C LYS A 125 34.82 -27.61 -9.13
N SER A 126 35.61 -27.91 -10.16
CA SER A 126 35.92 -26.94 -11.23
C SER A 126 34.69 -26.57 -12.04
N TYR A 127 33.86 -27.55 -12.41
CA TYR A 127 32.57 -27.32 -13.08
C TYR A 127 31.60 -26.52 -12.22
N ALA A 128 31.50 -26.81 -10.91
CA ALA A 128 30.67 -26.06 -9.98
C ALA A 128 31.16 -24.61 -9.81
N SER A 129 32.48 -24.37 -9.82
CA SER A 129 33.07 -23.03 -9.78
C SER A 129 32.72 -22.23 -11.03
N LEU A 130 32.90 -22.82 -12.23
CA LEU A 130 32.49 -22.20 -13.50
C LEU A 130 30.99 -21.88 -13.52
N LYS A 131 30.13 -22.81 -13.07
CA LYS A 131 28.69 -22.57 -12.94
C LYS A 131 28.34 -21.43 -11.98
N ALA A 132 29.06 -21.32 -10.86
CA ALA A 132 28.85 -20.22 -9.92
C ALA A 132 29.26 -18.86 -10.51
N GLU A 133 30.34 -18.81 -11.31
CA GLU A 133 30.82 -17.59 -11.96
C GLU A 133 29.93 -17.17 -13.16
N GLU A 134 29.41 -18.14 -13.93
CA GLU A 134 28.34 -17.93 -14.91
C GLU A 134 27.11 -17.28 -14.26
N TYR A 135 26.54 -17.92 -13.22
CA TYR A 135 25.35 -17.40 -12.55
C TYR A 135 25.59 -16.06 -11.84
N SER A 136 26.78 -15.82 -11.29
CA SER A 136 27.15 -14.53 -10.72
C SER A 136 27.17 -13.42 -11.79
N SER A 137 27.67 -13.74 -12.99
CA SER A 137 27.69 -12.82 -14.14
C SER A 137 26.29 -12.56 -14.69
N GLU A 138 25.46 -13.59 -14.82
CA GLU A 138 24.04 -13.50 -15.20
C GLU A 138 23.26 -12.57 -14.24
N ILE A 139 23.38 -12.82 -12.92
CA ILE A 139 22.76 -12.00 -11.88
C ILE A 139 23.24 -10.54 -11.96
N LYS A 140 24.54 -10.30 -12.15
CA LYS A 140 25.09 -8.95 -12.27
C LYS A 140 24.55 -8.19 -13.49
N ASN A 141 24.38 -8.87 -14.62
CA ASN A 141 23.78 -8.29 -15.82
C ASN A 141 22.29 -7.98 -15.62
N LEU A 142 21.53 -8.88 -14.99
CA LEU A 142 20.12 -8.68 -14.67
C LEU A 142 19.90 -7.52 -13.68
N VAL A 143 20.75 -7.40 -12.65
CA VAL A 143 20.72 -6.25 -11.71
C VAL A 143 20.99 -4.95 -12.45
N SER A 144 22.04 -4.89 -13.29
CA SER A 144 22.37 -3.68 -14.06
C SER A 144 21.25 -3.28 -15.04
N LEU A 145 20.59 -4.25 -15.68
CA LEU A 145 19.42 -4.00 -16.51
C LEU A 145 18.28 -3.39 -15.68
N HIS A 146 17.95 -3.98 -14.53
CA HIS A 146 16.85 -3.53 -13.69
C HIS A 146 17.11 -2.14 -13.06
N GLU A 147 18.35 -1.84 -12.68
CA GLU A 147 18.78 -0.48 -12.28
C GLU A 147 18.59 0.54 -13.41
N SER A 148 18.86 0.16 -14.66
CA SER A 148 18.62 1.02 -15.82
C SER A 148 17.13 1.27 -16.07
N GLU A 149 16.28 0.26 -15.86
CA GLU A 149 14.82 0.39 -15.95
C GLU A 149 14.28 1.29 -14.83
N ILE A 150 14.69 1.09 -13.59
CA ILE A 150 14.33 1.94 -12.44
C ILE A 150 14.70 3.40 -12.72
N THR A 151 15.90 3.64 -13.27
CA THR A 151 16.37 4.99 -13.63
C THR A 151 15.50 5.60 -14.73
N LYS A 152 15.16 4.84 -15.78
CA LYS A 152 14.30 5.26 -16.89
C LYS A 152 12.87 5.57 -16.45
N TYR A 153 12.28 4.75 -15.57
CA TYR A 153 10.95 5.00 -15.02
C TYR A 153 10.94 6.20 -14.06
N LYS A 154 12.01 6.40 -13.29
CA LYS A 154 12.14 7.57 -12.41
C LYS A 154 12.17 8.88 -13.21
N ILE A 155 12.98 8.97 -14.26
CA ILE A 155 13.00 10.12 -15.19
C ILE A 155 11.59 10.38 -15.73
N LYS A 156 10.88 9.34 -16.21
CA LYS A 156 9.52 9.50 -16.72
C LYS A 156 8.50 9.95 -15.66
N ILE A 157 8.69 9.61 -14.38
CA ILE A 157 7.86 10.11 -13.28
C ILE A 157 8.15 11.59 -13.03
N ASP A 158 9.42 11.99 -13.03
CA ASP A 158 9.85 13.38 -12.83
C ASP A 158 9.36 14.27 -14.01
N ASP A 159 9.44 13.79 -15.27
CA ASP A 159 8.90 14.44 -16.47
C ASP A 159 7.37 14.66 -16.37
N LEU A 160 6.61 13.61 -16.03
CA LEU A 160 5.15 13.69 -15.87
C LEU A 160 4.74 14.59 -14.70
N HIS A 161 5.55 14.66 -13.64
CA HIS A 161 5.32 15.58 -12.54
C HIS A 161 5.50 17.04 -12.96
N LEU A 162 6.50 17.33 -13.79
CA LEU A 162 6.73 18.66 -14.37
C LEU A 162 5.58 19.07 -15.31
N GLU A 163 5.13 18.19 -16.20
CA GLU A 163 3.98 18.45 -17.10
C GLU A 163 2.68 18.69 -16.32
N TYR A 164 2.45 17.92 -15.24
CA TYR A 164 1.32 18.15 -14.33
C TYR A 164 1.44 19.49 -13.60
N GLN A 165 2.64 19.87 -13.15
CA GLN A 165 2.87 21.15 -12.48
C GLN A 165 2.68 22.34 -13.43
N GLU A 166 3.12 22.23 -14.68
CA GLU A 166 2.88 23.24 -15.72
C GLU A 166 1.39 23.39 -16.04
N THR A 167 0.67 22.30 -16.30
CA THR A 167 -0.77 22.34 -16.62
C THR A 167 -1.60 22.92 -15.46
N VAL A 168 -1.31 22.54 -14.22
CA VAL A 168 -1.91 23.15 -13.01
C VAL A 168 -1.60 24.65 -12.91
N SER A 169 -0.42 25.09 -13.34
CA SER A 169 -0.04 26.51 -13.32
C SER A 169 -0.80 27.32 -14.38
N ARG A 170 -0.87 26.82 -15.63
CA ARG A 170 -1.65 27.43 -16.71
C ARG A 170 -3.13 27.56 -16.35
N ILE A 171 -3.72 26.51 -15.76
CA ILE A 171 -5.12 26.51 -15.29
C ILE A 171 -5.34 27.59 -14.21
N LYS A 172 -4.40 27.78 -13.27
CA LYS A 172 -4.50 28.85 -12.25
C LYS A 172 -4.46 30.24 -12.88
N GLU A 173 -3.60 30.47 -13.87
CA GLU A 173 -3.52 31.74 -14.59
C GLU A 173 -4.80 32.04 -15.38
N ASP A 174 -5.35 31.03 -16.08
CA ASP A 174 -6.61 31.16 -16.83
C ASP A 174 -7.80 31.42 -15.90
N VAL A 175 -7.89 30.74 -14.76
CA VAL A 175 -8.91 31.00 -13.72
C VAL A 175 -8.77 32.40 -13.16
N ALA A 176 -7.55 32.85 -12.82
CA ALA A 176 -7.32 34.21 -12.33
C ALA A 176 -7.72 35.29 -13.36
N ARG A 177 -7.43 35.06 -14.64
CA ARG A 177 -7.85 35.93 -15.75
C ARG A 177 -9.37 35.98 -15.89
N LYS A 178 -10.04 34.83 -15.85
CA LYS A 178 -11.51 34.73 -15.94
C LYS A 178 -12.22 35.32 -14.72
N GLU A 179 -11.66 35.19 -13.51
CA GLU A 179 -12.14 35.93 -12.34
C GLU A 179 -12.01 37.44 -12.53
N GLN A 180 -10.90 37.93 -13.10
CA GLN A 180 -10.72 39.36 -13.37
C GLN A 180 -11.72 39.88 -14.41
N GLU A 181 -11.94 39.14 -15.51
CA GLU A 181 -12.98 39.43 -16.51
C GLU A 181 -14.39 39.49 -15.87
N LEU A 182 -14.75 38.50 -15.04
CA LEU A 182 -16.06 38.46 -14.36
C LEU A 182 -16.23 39.61 -13.37
N ARG A 183 -15.18 40.00 -12.63
CA ARG A 183 -15.20 41.16 -11.73
C ARG A 183 -15.38 42.48 -12.51
N ALA A 184 -14.75 42.62 -13.67
CA ALA A 184 -14.94 43.78 -14.54
C ALA A 184 -16.38 43.84 -15.08
N LEU A 185 -16.90 42.73 -15.63
CA LEU A 185 -18.26 42.63 -16.14
C LEU A 185 -19.31 42.93 -15.05
N ALA A 186 -19.10 42.44 -13.82
CA ALA A 186 -19.96 42.75 -12.68
C ALA A 186 -19.92 44.25 -12.29
N GLY A 187 -18.76 44.90 -12.44
CA GLY A 187 -18.60 46.35 -12.30
C GLY A 187 -19.40 47.12 -13.35
N ASP A 188 -19.28 46.74 -14.62
CA ASP A 188 -19.98 47.39 -15.73
C ASP A 188 -21.50 47.19 -15.67
N LEU A 189 -21.96 45.98 -15.30
CA LEU A 189 -23.38 45.73 -15.04
C LEU A 189 -23.91 46.57 -13.87
N LYS A 190 -23.16 46.70 -12.77
CA LYS A 190 -23.50 47.58 -11.64
C LYS A 190 -23.59 49.05 -12.07
N ASN A 191 -22.64 49.52 -12.90
CA ASN A 191 -22.65 50.87 -13.45
C ASN A 191 -23.86 51.10 -14.37
N ARG A 192 -24.17 50.14 -15.24
CA ARG A 192 -25.32 50.19 -16.15
C ARG A 192 -26.66 50.22 -15.39
N ILE A 193 -26.81 49.38 -14.37
CA ILE A 193 -28.00 49.39 -13.48
C ILE A 193 -28.11 50.73 -12.72
N SER A 194 -27.00 51.30 -12.28
CA SER A 194 -26.98 52.62 -11.62
C SER A 194 -27.43 53.75 -12.57
N ASN A 195 -26.97 53.71 -13.82
CA ASN A 195 -27.37 54.70 -14.84
C ASN A 195 -28.82 54.53 -15.29
N GLU A 196 -29.30 53.29 -15.50
CA GLU A 196 -30.71 53.03 -15.84
C GLU A 196 -31.65 53.53 -14.74
N LYS A 197 -31.28 53.36 -13.45
CA LYS A 197 -32.03 53.93 -12.33
C LYS A 197 -32.10 55.46 -12.37
N LYS A 198 -31.00 56.15 -12.69
CA LYS A 198 -31.01 57.61 -12.85
C LYS A 198 -31.93 58.06 -13.98
N VAL A 199 -31.85 57.41 -15.15
CA VAL A 199 -32.73 57.69 -16.29
C VAL A 199 -34.19 57.40 -15.93
N GLN A 200 -34.47 56.38 -15.12
CA GLN A 200 -35.81 56.08 -14.62
C GLN A 200 -36.31 57.13 -13.61
N GLU A 201 -35.46 57.65 -12.73
CA GLU A 201 -35.78 58.78 -11.85
C GLU A 201 -36.01 60.07 -12.64
N GLU A 202 -35.19 60.35 -13.66
CA GLU A 202 -35.30 61.52 -14.54
C GLU A 202 -36.62 61.50 -15.32
N ARG A 203 -36.95 60.38 -15.97
CA ARG A 203 -38.28 60.16 -16.59
C ARG A 203 -39.42 60.25 -15.58
N GLY A 204 -39.18 59.85 -14.33
CA GLY A 204 -40.15 59.99 -13.24
C GLY A 204 -40.43 61.46 -12.87
N ARG A 205 -39.40 62.31 -12.84
CA ARG A 205 -39.51 63.77 -12.65
C ARG A 205 -40.18 64.41 -13.86
N GLU A 206 -39.72 64.11 -15.06
CA GLU A 206 -40.26 64.63 -16.32
C GLU A 206 -41.76 64.31 -16.46
N LYS A 207 -42.17 63.07 -16.15
CA LYS A 207 -43.60 62.72 -16.12
C LYS A 207 -44.38 63.52 -15.07
N ALA A 208 -43.84 63.70 -13.86
CA ALA A 208 -44.49 64.50 -12.83
C ALA A 208 -44.64 65.98 -13.22
N GLU A 209 -43.66 66.54 -13.95
CA GLU A 209 -43.75 67.88 -14.54
C GLU A 209 -44.83 67.95 -15.63
N TYR A 210 -44.93 66.95 -16.51
CA TYR A 210 -46.03 66.87 -17.49
C TYR A 210 -47.40 66.68 -16.84
N ASP A 211 -47.53 65.79 -15.86
CA ASP A 211 -48.79 65.57 -15.11
C ASP A 211 -49.24 66.86 -14.40
N ALA A 212 -48.31 67.61 -13.79
CA ALA A 212 -48.59 68.91 -13.18
C ALA A 212 -49.01 69.97 -14.21
N ARG A 213 -48.33 70.05 -15.36
CA ARG A 213 -48.65 71.01 -16.42
C ARG A 213 -49.97 70.70 -17.13
N ILE A 214 -50.35 69.43 -17.22
CA ILE A 214 -51.68 68.99 -17.66
C ILE A 214 -52.75 69.47 -16.66
N ALA A 215 -52.48 69.38 -15.35
CA ALA A 215 -53.39 69.92 -14.33
C ALA A 215 -53.53 71.46 -14.42
N GLU A 216 -52.45 72.21 -14.65
CA GLU A 216 -52.52 73.66 -14.91
C GLU A 216 -53.36 73.97 -16.16
N PHE A 217 -53.11 73.26 -17.28
CA PHE A 217 -53.90 73.44 -18.49
C PHE A 217 -55.38 73.07 -18.30
N GLN A 218 -55.69 72.07 -17.48
CA GLN A 218 -57.08 71.72 -17.16
C GLN A 218 -57.77 72.84 -16.37
N VAL A 219 -57.11 73.43 -15.37
CA VAL A 219 -57.63 74.58 -14.60
C VAL A 219 -57.82 75.81 -15.50
N LEU A 220 -56.87 76.10 -16.40
CA LEU A 220 -57.00 77.17 -17.38
C LEU A 220 -58.16 76.91 -18.37
N LEU A 221 -58.29 75.68 -18.87
CA LEU A 221 -59.36 75.28 -19.78
C LEU A 221 -60.73 75.44 -19.12
N ASP A 222 -60.91 74.94 -17.89
CA ASP A 222 -62.19 75.04 -17.19
C ASP A 222 -62.54 76.47 -16.82
N LYS A 223 -61.55 77.33 -16.49
CA LYS A 223 -61.76 78.77 -16.40
C LYS A 223 -62.22 79.39 -17.73
N THR A 224 -61.59 79.05 -18.86
CA THR A 224 -62.01 79.59 -20.17
C THR A 224 -63.42 79.13 -20.58
N LYS A 225 -63.86 77.93 -20.16
CA LYS A 225 -65.25 77.49 -20.31
C LYS A 225 -66.20 78.32 -19.45
N GLU A 226 -65.83 78.60 -18.19
CA GLU A 226 -66.62 79.43 -17.28
C GLU A 226 -66.77 80.87 -17.81
N ASP A 227 -65.68 81.45 -18.31
CA ASP A 227 -65.68 82.80 -18.89
C ASP A 227 -66.42 82.85 -20.24
N TYR A 228 -66.34 81.79 -21.06
CA TYR A 228 -67.19 81.64 -22.26
C TYR A 228 -68.68 81.54 -21.92
N LEU A 229 -69.05 80.77 -20.90
CA LEU A 229 -70.45 80.64 -20.46
C LEU A 229 -71.03 81.97 -19.97
N LYS A 230 -70.24 82.79 -19.24
CA LYS A 230 -70.63 84.16 -18.85
C LYS A 230 -70.80 85.08 -20.06
N LEU A 231 -69.92 84.96 -21.06
CA LEU A 231 -70.02 85.74 -22.29
C LEU A 231 -71.26 85.33 -23.10
N GLN A 232 -71.58 84.03 -23.13
CA GLN A 232 -72.76 83.50 -23.80
C GLN A 232 -74.06 83.89 -23.09
N SER A 233 -74.12 83.86 -21.75
CA SER A 233 -75.31 84.33 -21.02
C SER A 233 -75.55 85.82 -21.27
N ARG A 234 -74.50 86.64 -21.18
CA ARG A 234 -74.56 88.07 -21.48
C ARG A 234 -74.99 88.35 -22.93
N SER A 235 -74.47 87.61 -23.90
CA SER A 235 -74.87 87.74 -25.32
C SER A 235 -76.34 87.39 -25.53
N ASN A 236 -76.88 86.41 -24.79
CA ASN A 236 -78.31 86.08 -24.82
C ASN A 236 -79.17 87.16 -24.13
N GLU A 237 -78.68 87.77 -23.04
CA GLU A 237 -79.33 88.90 -22.37
C GLU A 237 -79.40 90.12 -23.30
N GLU A 238 -78.27 90.54 -23.88
CA GLU A 238 -78.22 91.63 -24.87
C GLU A 238 -79.11 91.35 -26.09
N ALA A 239 -79.12 90.10 -26.61
CA ALA A 239 -80.01 89.72 -27.71
C ALA A 239 -81.51 89.77 -27.35
N GLN A 240 -81.87 89.47 -26.10
CA GLN A 240 -83.25 89.60 -25.62
C GLN A 240 -83.65 91.07 -25.43
N GLU A 241 -82.77 91.93 -24.91
CA GLU A 241 -83.00 93.39 -24.85
C GLU A 241 -83.22 93.97 -26.27
N TYR A 242 -82.38 93.61 -27.24
CA TYR A 242 -82.56 94.04 -28.63
C TYR A 242 -83.87 93.55 -29.24
N LYS A 243 -84.30 92.32 -28.90
CA LYS A 243 -85.56 91.75 -29.37
C LYS A 243 -86.77 92.49 -28.78
N GLU A 244 -86.76 92.79 -27.49
CA GLU A 244 -87.81 93.60 -26.85
C GLU A 244 -87.87 95.01 -27.45
N LYS A 245 -86.71 95.63 -27.68
CA LYS A 245 -86.62 96.96 -28.34
C LYS A 245 -87.11 96.96 -29.79
N ILE A 246 -86.93 95.86 -30.53
CA ILE A 246 -87.53 95.67 -31.86
C ILE A 246 -89.05 95.48 -31.75
N GLN A 247 -89.52 94.74 -30.74
CA GLN A 247 -90.96 94.56 -30.48
C GLN A 247 -91.65 95.91 -30.24
N ASP A 248 -91.06 96.77 -29.41
CA ASP A 248 -91.56 98.13 -29.13
C ASP A 248 -91.65 98.98 -30.41
N LEU A 249 -90.56 99.04 -31.20
CA LEU A 249 -90.51 99.78 -32.47
C LEU A 249 -91.54 99.27 -33.50
N VAL A 250 -91.84 97.97 -33.51
CA VAL A 250 -92.92 97.42 -34.35
C VAL A 250 -94.29 97.93 -33.89
N THR A 251 -94.54 98.03 -32.58
CA THR A 251 -95.81 98.59 -32.08
C THR A 251 -95.95 100.09 -32.33
N GLU A 252 -94.84 100.84 -32.34
CA GLU A 252 -94.83 102.26 -32.71
C GLU A 252 -95.16 102.44 -34.20
N LEU A 253 -94.54 101.65 -35.09
CA LEU A 253 -94.84 101.63 -36.52
C LEU A 253 -96.30 101.25 -36.80
N GLU A 254 -96.85 100.25 -36.11
CA GLU A 254 -98.26 99.90 -36.18
C GLU A 254 -99.20 101.03 -35.74
N GLY A 255 -98.77 101.90 -34.84
CA GLY A 255 -99.50 103.10 -34.43
C GLY A 255 -99.51 104.15 -35.55
N LEU A 256 -98.34 104.42 -36.15
CA LEU A 256 -98.17 105.39 -37.22
C LEU A 256 -98.90 104.98 -38.51
N GLU A 257 -98.90 103.69 -38.88
CA GLU A 257 -99.64 103.17 -40.04
C GLU A 257 -101.16 103.37 -39.87
N LYS A 258 -101.68 103.17 -38.65
CA LYS A 258 -103.08 103.45 -38.30
C LYS A 258 -103.38 104.95 -38.42
N GLU A 259 -102.54 105.82 -37.86
CA GLU A 259 -102.75 107.29 -37.95
C GLU A 259 -102.71 107.81 -39.40
N LYS A 260 -101.81 107.24 -40.23
CA LYS A 260 -101.76 107.50 -41.69
C LYS A 260 -103.08 107.11 -42.37
N SER A 261 -103.60 105.90 -42.14
CA SER A 261 -104.85 105.44 -42.75
C SER A 261 -106.07 106.33 -42.40
N VAL A 262 -106.09 106.90 -41.19
CA VAL A 262 -107.13 107.86 -40.77
C VAL A 262 -107.03 109.16 -41.58
N LYS A 263 -105.82 109.69 -41.76
CA LYS A 263 -105.58 110.90 -42.57
C LYS A 263 -105.86 110.69 -44.06
N GLU A 264 -105.56 109.51 -44.60
CA GLU A 264 -105.94 109.14 -45.97
C GLU A 264 -107.47 109.14 -46.15
N SER A 265 -108.22 108.58 -45.18
CA SER A 265 -109.69 108.61 -45.16
C SER A 265 -110.26 110.04 -45.10
N GLU A 266 -109.70 110.91 -44.24
CA GLU A 266 -110.09 112.33 -44.17
C GLU A 266 -109.81 113.12 -45.46
N LEU A 267 -108.76 112.75 -46.21
CA LEU A 267 -108.43 113.39 -47.49
C LEU A 267 -109.37 112.92 -48.61
N ILE A 268 -109.75 111.65 -48.63
CA ILE A 268 -110.75 111.11 -49.58
C ILE A 268 -112.10 111.83 -49.42
N GLN A 269 -112.60 111.99 -48.20
CA GLN A 269 -113.87 112.71 -47.97
C GLN A 269 -113.83 114.19 -48.42
N LYS A 270 -112.67 114.84 -48.35
CA LYS A 270 -112.48 116.21 -48.87
C LYS A 270 -112.46 116.25 -50.40
N LEU A 271 -111.87 115.25 -51.06
CA LEU A 271 -111.90 115.12 -52.52
C LEU A 271 -113.32 114.88 -53.03
N GLU A 272 -114.09 113.97 -52.42
CA GLU A 272 -115.50 113.73 -52.78
C GLU A 272 -116.36 115.01 -52.68
N HIS A 273 -116.07 115.88 -51.70
CA HIS A 273 -116.76 117.16 -51.55
C HIS A 273 -116.43 118.13 -52.69
N PHE A 274 -115.16 118.30 -53.07
CA PHE A 274 -114.76 119.16 -54.18
C PHE A 274 -115.24 118.62 -55.55
N GLU A 275 -115.28 117.31 -55.74
CA GLU A 275 -115.85 116.71 -56.97
C GLU A 275 -117.36 116.95 -57.12
N ALA A 276 -118.10 117.13 -56.02
CA ALA A 276 -119.50 117.52 -56.07
C ALA A 276 -119.66 119.00 -56.47
N GLU A 277 -118.79 119.89 -55.97
CA GLU A 277 -118.77 121.31 -56.31
C GLU A 277 -118.45 121.53 -57.81
N ILE A 278 -117.43 120.83 -58.34
CA ILE A 278 -117.04 120.89 -59.76
C ILE A 278 -118.21 120.50 -60.69
N ARG A 279 -118.96 119.45 -60.35
CA ARG A 279 -120.13 119.02 -61.13
C ARG A 279 -121.20 120.11 -61.24
N SER A 280 -121.44 120.87 -60.17
CA SER A 280 -122.42 121.97 -60.16
C SER A 280 -122.03 123.15 -61.06
N LEU A 281 -120.73 123.35 -61.30
CA LEU A 281 -120.21 124.38 -62.20
C LEU A 281 -120.28 123.94 -63.68
N GLN A 282 -120.08 122.64 -63.95
CA GLN A 282 -120.14 122.09 -65.30
C GLN A 282 -121.55 122.15 -65.91
N GLU A 283 -122.62 121.85 -65.15
CA GLU A 283 -124.00 121.99 -65.63
C GLU A 283 -124.34 123.44 -66.02
N ARG A 284 -123.73 124.43 -65.36
CA ARG A 284 -123.95 125.85 -65.64
C ARG A 284 -123.31 126.27 -66.97
N SER A 285 -122.10 125.78 -67.25
CA SER A 285 -121.38 126.02 -68.52
C SER A 285 -122.12 125.46 -69.74
N ALA A 286 -122.82 124.33 -69.58
CA ALA A 286 -123.52 123.66 -70.67
C ALA A 286 -124.73 124.43 -71.23
N ILE A 287 -125.25 125.42 -70.49
CA ILE A 287 -126.39 126.24 -70.91
C ILE A 287 -125.93 127.38 -71.83
N ASP A 288 -124.88 128.11 -71.43
CA ASP A 288 -124.38 129.27 -72.19
C ASP A 288 -123.78 128.86 -73.54
N GLN A 289 -123.12 127.69 -73.60
CA GLN A 289 -122.51 127.17 -74.82
C GLN A 289 -123.55 126.83 -75.92
N LYS A 290 -124.82 126.60 -75.55
CA LYS A 290 -125.89 126.26 -76.50
C LYS A 290 -126.38 127.47 -77.32
N SER A 291 -126.40 128.66 -76.73
CA SER A 291 -126.84 129.89 -77.42
C SER A 291 -125.85 130.42 -78.48
N ILE A 292 -124.63 129.89 -78.52
CA ILE A 292 -123.57 130.30 -79.47
C ILE A 292 -123.58 129.41 -80.73
N GLY A 293 -124.06 128.18 -80.63
CA GLY A 293 -124.16 127.25 -81.78
C GLY A 293 -125.11 127.77 -82.87
N ASP A 294 -126.32 128.16 -82.48
CA ASP A 294 -127.43 128.52 -83.40
C ASP A 294 -127.14 129.75 -84.29
N LEU A 295 -126.07 130.52 -84.03
CA LEU A 295 -125.60 131.64 -84.87
C LEU A 295 -124.36 131.33 -85.71
N THR A 296 -123.72 130.17 -85.51
CA THR A 296 -122.46 129.80 -86.18
C THR A 296 -122.70 129.05 -87.49
N ASP A 297 -123.76 128.23 -87.58
CA ASP A 297 -124.03 127.38 -88.74
C ASP A 297 -124.48 128.14 -90.00
N GLU A 298 -125.06 129.33 -89.87
CA GLU A 298 -125.49 130.14 -91.02
C GLU A 298 -124.29 130.69 -91.83
N ASN A 299 -123.18 131.00 -91.15
CA ASN A 299 -121.98 131.59 -91.76
C ASN A 299 -121.18 130.58 -92.63
N ASN A 300 -121.21 129.30 -92.26
CA ASN A 300 -120.46 128.24 -92.95
C ASN A 300 -120.91 127.96 -94.40
N ASN A 301 -122.07 128.49 -94.83
CA ASN A 301 -122.55 128.37 -96.20
C ASN A 301 -121.95 129.42 -97.17
N LEU A 302 -121.35 130.51 -96.66
CA LEU A 302 -120.76 131.56 -97.50
C LEU A 302 -119.31 131.25 -97.93
N VAL A 303 -118.55 130.54 -97.09
CA VAL A 303 -117.10 130.29 -97.30
C VAL A 303 -116.83 129.50 -98.59
N LYS A 304 -117.71 128.55 -98.95
CA LYS A 304 -117.61 127.75 -100.17
C LYS A 304 -117.82 128.52 -101.49
N LEU A 305 -118.27 129.78 -101.43
CA LEU A 305 -118.55 130.57 -102.63
C LEU A 305 -117.32 131.32 -103.17
N THR A 306 -116.28 131.53 -102.34
CA THR A 306 -115.08 132.29 -102.74
C THR A 306 -113.76 131.59 -102.42
N GLU A 307 -113.79 130.26 -102.29
CA GLU A 307 -112.67 129.43 -102.78
C GLU A 307 -112.45 129.65 -104.30
N GLU A 308 -113.45 130.18 -105.03
CA GLU A 308 -113.33 130.73 -106.39
C GLU A 308 -112.44 132.00 -106.47
N LEU A 309 -112.18 132.72 -105.37
CA LEU A 309 -111.22 133.85 -105.32
C LEU A 309 -109.75 133.40 -105.12
N HIS A 310 -109.45 132.12 -105.37
CA HIS A 310 -108.08 131.60 -105.53
C HIS A 310 -107.18 132.44 -106.47
N ALA A 311 -107.80 133.21 -107.38
CA ALA A 311 -107.13 134.09 -108.35
C ALA A 311 -106.59 135.43 -107.79
N ASP A 312 -106.88 135.85 -106.56
CA ASP A 312 -106.39 137.14 -106.04
C ASP A 312 -104.94 137.10 -105.51
N ILE A 313 -104.35 135.89 -105.43
CA ILE A 313 -102.90 135.65 -105.63
C ILE A 313 -102.01 136.42 -104.59
N SER A 314 -100.69 136.45 -104.77
CA SER A 314 -99.85 137.67 -104.72
C SER A 314 -99.56 138.34 -103.35
N SER A 315 -100.59 138.50 -102.52
CA SER A 315 -100.74 139.70 -101.68
C SER A 315 -100.06 139.61 -100.31
N LYS A 316 -99.83 138.39 -99.78
CA LYS A 316 -99.34 138.17 -98.40
C LYS A 316 -98.24 137.12 -98.24
N ASP A 317 -97.30 137.06 -99.19
CA ASP A 317 -95.94 136.51 -98.96
C ASP A 317 -95.24 137.16 -97.74
N GLU A 318 -95.67 138.36 -97.32
CA GLU A 318 -95.14 139.12 -96.18
C GLU A 318 -95.30 138.45 -94.80
N GLN A 319 -96.29 137.57 -94.59
CA GLN A 319 -96.47 136.92 -93.27
C GLN A 319 -95.56 135.70 -93.04
N MET A 320 -94.68 135.37 -93.99
CA MET A 320 -93.61 134.36 -93.79
C MET A 320 -92.65 134.70 -92.64
N HIS A 321 -92.62 135.95 -92.15
CA HIS A 321 -91.63 136.35 -91.14
C HIS A 321 -91.99 135.92 -89.70
N GLU A 322 -93.28 135.87 -89.35
CA GLU A 322 -93.74 135.54 -87.98
C GLU A 322 -93.58 134.05 -87.64
N LEU A 323 -93.40 133.18 -88.66
CA LEU A 323 -93.16 131.74 -88.49
C LEU A 323 -91.75 131.37 -87.99
N HIS A 324 -90.87 132.34 -87.71
CA HIS A 324 -89.47 132.06 -87.36
C HIS A 324 -89.16 132.01 -85.85
N GLU A 325 -89.91 132.72 -84.99
CA GLU A 325 -89.62 132.76 -83.54
C GLU A 325 -90.07 131.49 -82.79
N THR A 326 -91.18 130.88 -83.19
CA THR A 326 -91.78 129.72 -82.52
C THR A 326 -90.96 128.43 -82.61
N ILE A 327 -89.96 128.39 -83.50
CA ILE A 327 -89.07 127.24 -83.72
C ILE A 327 -87.95 127.15 -82.65
N SER A 328 -87.71 128.24 -81.90
CA SER A 328 -86.58 128.32 -80.96
C SER A 328 -86.75 127.48 -79.68
N THR A 329 -87.95 127.45 -79.10
CA THR A 329 -88.21 126.88 -77.76
C THR A 329 -88.17 125.35 -77.72
N LEU A 330 -88.74 124.67 -78.72
CA LEU A 330 -88.77 123.20 -78.82
C LEU A 330 -87.39 122.54 -78.95
N LYS A 331 -86.32 123.33 -79.13
CA LYS A 331 -84.93 122.84 -79.25
C LYS A 331 -84.25 122.60 -77.88
N SER A 332 -84.85 123.05 -76.78
CA SER A 332 -84.25 122.96 -75.44
C SER A 332 -84.41 121.56 -74.80
N GLU A 333 -85.63 121.03 -74.77
CA GLU A 333 -86.01 119.87 -73.93
C GLU A 333 -85.38 118.54 -74.39
N ILE A 334 -85.08 118.40 -75.68
CA ILE A 334 -84.46 117.20 -76.25
C ILE A 334 -83.02 116.99 -75.72
N LYS A 335 -82.33 118.06 -75.32
CA LYS A 335 -80.91 117.99 -74.94
C LYS A 335 -80.66 117.35 -73.56
N GLU A 336 -81.61 117.44 -72.64
CA GLU A 336 -81.42 117.05 -71.24
C GLU A 336 -81.46 115.53 -71.02
N ASN A 337 -82.35 114.84 -71.74
CA ASN A 337 -82.58 113.40 -71.56
C ASN A 337 -81.41 112.50 -72.01
N CYS A 338 -80.58 112.94 -72.97
CA CYS A 338 -79.43 112.15 -73.43
C CYS A 338 -78.37 111.99 -72.32
N SER A 339 -78.06 113.06 -71.59
CA SER A 339 -77.04 113.10 -70.54
C SER A 339 -77.30 112.17 -69.36
N ARG A 340 -78.55 111.72 -69.14
CA ARG A 340 -78.89 110.86 -68.01
C ARG A 340 -78.49 109.40 -68.22
N PHE A 341 -78.57 108.89 -69.45
CA PHE A 341 -78.32 107.47 -69.74
C PHE A 341 -76.83 107.14 -69.91
N GLU A 342 -75.97 108.10 -70.25
CA GLU A 342 -74.51 107.87 -70.31
C GLU A 342 -73.88 107.59 -68.93
N SER A 343 -74.46 108.13 -67.85
CA SER A 343 -73.92 107.98 -66.48
C SER A 343 -74.25 106.64 -65.82
N GLU A 344 -75.24 105.90 -66.35
CA GLU A 344 -75.72 104.64 -65.76
C GLU A 344 -75.00 103.42 -66.33
N LEU A 345 -74.43 103.55 -67.55
CA LEU A 345 -73.62 102.52 -68.20
C LEU A 345 -72.22 102.38 -67.59
N THR A 346 -71.52 103.51 -67.36
CA THR A 346 -70.14 103.50 -66.83
C THR A 346 -70.02 102.81 -65.48
N LEU A 347 -71.02 102.97 -64.60
CA LEU A 347 -71.07 102.32 -63.30
C LEU A 347 -71.19 100.78 -63.34
N LYS A 348 -71.49 100.16 -64.49
CA LYS A 348 -71.62 98.70 -64.62
C LYS A 348 -70.38 98.02 -65.19
N ASP A 349 -69.57 98.72 -65.99
CA ASP A 349 -68.28 98.20 -66.44
C ASP A 349 -67.24 98.16 -65.30
N ASP A 350 -67.28 99.14 -64.38
CA ASP A 350 -66.42 99.18 -63.19
C ASP A 350 -66.69 98.00 -62.22
N GLU A 351 -67.94 97.54 -62.09
CA GLU A 351 -68.27 96.34 -61.27
C GLU A 351 -67.80 95.02 -61.89
N LEU A 352 -67.62 94.96 -63.21
CA LEU A 352 -67.18 93.76 -63.93
C LEU A 352 -65.67 93.57 -63.82
N THR A 353 -64.90 94.61 -64.14
CA THR A 353 -63.43 94.56 -64.07
C THR A 353 -62.90 94.21 -62.68
N GLY A 354 -63.57 94.68 -61.61
CA GLY A 354 -63.25 94.33 -60.23
C GLY A 354 -63.40 92.83 -59.90
N LYS A 355 -64.25 92.08 -60.60
CA LYS A 355 -64.44 90.64 -60.38
C LYS A 355 -63.46 89.78 -61.16
N GLU A 356 -63.02 90.22 -62.34
CA GLU A 356 -61.99 89.53 -63.13
C GLU A 356 -60.62 89.56 -62.45
N ALA A 357 -60.31 90.63 -61.71
CA ALA A 357 -59.12 90.73 -60.87
C ALA A 357 -59.09 89.64 -59.77
N LEU A 358 -60.21 89.45 -59.05
CA LEU A 358 -60.32 88.48 -57.95
C LEU A 358 -60.15 87.03 -58.44
N ILE A 359 -60.71 86.71 -59.61
CA ILE A 359 -60.58 85.38 -60.25
C ILE A 359 -59.12 85.10 -60.64
N SER A 360 -58.39 86.13 -61.11
CA SER A 360 -56.98 86.02 -61.48
C SER A 360 -56.08 85.74 -60.27
N GLU A 361 -56.36 86.36 -59.11
CA GLU A 361 -55.63 86.13 -57.86
C GLU A 361 -55.88 84.72 -57.29
N LEU A 362 -57.12 84.24 -57.31
CA LEU A 362 -57.47 82.88 -56.84
C LEU A 362 -56.79 81.78 -57.68
N ASN A 363 -56.76 81.92 -59.01
CA ASN A 363 -56.08 80.96 -59.89
C ASN A 363 -54.57 80.90 -59.65
N ASN A 364 -53.94 82.03 -59.29
CA ASN A 364 -52.51 82.05 -59.01
C ASN A 364 -52.17 81.35 -57.68
N ASN A 365 -53.04 81.49 -56.67
CA ASN A 365 -52.90 80.79 -55.38
C ASN A 365 -53.11 79.27 -55.50
N LEU A 366 -54.03 78.82 -56.36
CA LEU A 366 -54.21 77.38 -56.66
C LEU A 366 -52.94 76.76 -57.23
N LYS A 367 -52.32 77.40 -58.22
CA LYS A 367 -51.11 76.90 -58.87
C LYS A 367 -49.92 76.74 -57.89
N ILE A 368 -49.78 77.66 -56.94
CA ILE A 368 -48.73 77.61 -55.90
C ILE A 368 -48.94 76.42 -54.95
N LEU A 369 -50.19 76.02 -54.69
CA LEU A 369 -50.49 74.83 -53.88
C LEU A 369 -50.20 73.52 -54.65
N GLU A 370 -50.51 73.47 -55.95
CA GLU A 370 -50.22 72.30 -56.79
C GLU A 370 -48.71 72.03 -56.94
N GLU A 371 -47.90 73.07 -57.20
CA GLU A 371 -46.44 72.92 -57.26
C GLU A 371 -45.86 72.44 -55.92
N LYS A 372 -46.44 72.86 -54.79
CA LYS A 372 -45.97 72.49 -53.45
C LYS A 372 -46.27 71.02 -53.09
N ILE A 373 -47.46 70.52 -53.45
CA ILE A 373 -47.83 69.11 -53.28
C ILE A 373 -46.87 68.22 -54.08
N LEU A 374 -46.58 68.58 -55.34
CA LEU A 374 -45.63 67.84 -56.19
C LEU A 374 -44.21 67.80 -55.60
N THR A 375 -43.75 68.87 -54.93
CA THR A 375 -42.44 68.84 -54.24
C THR A 375 -42.43 67.94 -52.99
N ASP A 376 -43.52 67.92 -52.22
CA ASP A 376 -43.62 67.11 -51.00
C ASP A 376 -43.77 65.61 -51.33
N GLU A 377 -44.54 65.25 -52.38
CA GLU A 377 -44.63 63.87 -52.88
C GLU A 377 -43.27 63.36 -53.42
N ALA A 378 -42.51 64.20 -54.10
CA ALA A 378 -41.18 63.85 -54.60
C ALA A 378 -40.17 63.63 -53.46
N ALA A 379 -40.28 64.40 -52.37
CA ALA A 379 -39.48 64.20 -51.16
C ALA A 379 -39.84 62.89 -50.45
N HIS A 380 -41.14 62.64 -50.23
CA HIS A 380 -41.60 61.46 -49.51
C HIS A 380 -41.26 60.14 -50.24
N ASN A 381 -41.45 60.07 -51.55
CA ASN A 381 -41.07 58.89 -52.35
C ASN A 381 -39.56 58.58 -52.24
N LYS A 382 -38.72 59.61 -52.11
CA LYS A 382 -37.26 59.43 -51.96
C LYS A 382 -36.87 58.88 -50.59
N GLU A 383 -37.57 59.28 -49.52
CA GLU A 383 -37.39 58.67 -48.19
C GLU A 383 -37.86 57.21 -48.19
N VAL A 384 -39.05 56.93 -48.74
CA VAL A 384 -39.61 55.56 -48.83
C VAL A 384 -38.64 54.61 -49.54
N LEU A 385 -38.08 55.00 -50.69
CA LEU A 385 -37.05 54.20 -51.39
C LEU A 385 -35.82 53.94 -50.50
N SER A 386 -35.31 54.95 -49.80
CA SER A 386 -34.16 54.78 -48.91
C SER A 386 -34.45 53.83 -47.72
N PHE A 387 -35.70 53.79 -47.24
CA PHE A 387 -36.12 52.80 -46.25
C PHE A 387 -36.28 51.40 -46.84
N THR A 388 -36.76 51.27 -48.09
CA THR A 388 -36.82 49.98 -48.80
C THR A 388 -35.42 49.38 -48.97
N GLU A 389 -34.46 50.16 -49.47
CA GLU A 389 -33.04 49.75 -49.59
C GLU A 389 -32.47 49.32 -48.23
N LYS A 390 -32.79 50.07 -47.16
CA LYS A 390 -32.35 49.76 -45.79
C LYS A 390 -32.91 48.44 -45.26
N ILE A 391 -34.17 48.14 -45.56
CA ILE A 391 -34.84 46.90 -45.18
C ILE A 391 -34.24 45.73 -45.96
N GLU A 392 -34.02 45.89 -47.27
CA GLU A 392 -33.43 44.85 -48.11
C GLU A 392 -32.00 44.49 -47.69
N GLU A 393 -31.15 45.47 -47.38
CA GLU A 393 -29.80 45.18 -46.87
C GLU A 393 -29.84 44.50 -45.49
N LEU A 394 -30.70 44.93 -44.56
CA LEU A 394 -30.86 44.26 -43.27
C LEU A 394 -31.37 42.82 -43.41
N ASN A 395 -32.23 42.54 -44.39
CA ASN A 395 -32.73 41.20 -44.66
C ASN A 395 -31.63 40.29 -45.25
N ASN A 396 -30.82 40.82 -46.19
CA ASN A 396 -29.65 40.15 -46.73
C ASN A 396 -28.59 39.84 -45.64
N GLN A 397 -28.34 40.79 -44.72
CA GLN A 397 -27.46 40.57 -43.57
C GLN A 397 -28.02 39.52 -42.58
N LEU A 398 -29.35 39.46 -42.41
CA LEU A 398 -30.01 38.46 -41.57
C LEU A 398 -29.88 37.05 -42.18
N ASP A 399 -30.10 36.90 -43.49
CA ASP A 399 -30.01 35.60 -44.16
C ASP A 399 -28.57 35.10 -44.28
N ALA A 400 -27.60 35.97 -44.53
CA ALA A 400 -26.18 35.63 -44.45
C ALA A 400 -25.78 35.11 -43.04
N ARG A 401 -26.33 35.70 -41.97
CA ARG A 401 -26.13 35.19 -40.59
C ARG A 401 -26.82 33.85 -40.35
N LYS A 402 -28.07 33.66 -40.83
CA LYS A 402 -28.75 32.35 -40.75
C LYS A 402 -27.92 31.26 -41.42
N GLN A 403 -27.40 31.53 -42.62
CA GLN A 403 -26.57 30.58 -43.35
C GLN A 403 -25.26 30.28 -42.60
N SER A 404 -24.54 31.30 -42.13
CA SER A 404 -23.32 31.12 -41.34
C SER A 404 -23.57 30.27 -40.08
N TYR A 405 -24.66 30.51 -39.35
CA TYR A 405 -25.02 29.70 -38.17
C TYR A 405 -25.45 28.29 -38.56
N SER A 406 -26.14 28.09 -39.69
CA SER A 406 -26.49 26.76 -40.20
C SER A 406 -25.23 25.93 -40.52
N GLU A 407 -24.26 26.52 -41.21
CA GLU A 407 -22.98 25.89 -41.54
C GLU A 407 -22.10 25.63 -40.31
N GLU A 408 -22.19 26.46 -39.27
CA GLU A 408 -21.49 26.26 -38.00
C GLU A 408 -22.16 25.18 -37.15
N ILE A 409 -23.51 25.15 -37.10
CA ILE A 409 -24.27 24.05 -36.48
C ILE A 409 -23.95 22.73 -37.17
N SER A 410 -23.96 22.65 -38.50
CA SER A 410 -23.59 21.41 -39.23
C SER A 410 -22.17 20.95 -38.91
N ARG A 411 -21.19 21.87 -38.81
CA ARG A 411 -19.81 21.54 -38.41
C ARG A 411 -19.72 21.05 -36.97
N LEU A 412 -20.45 21.67 -36.04
CA LEU A 412 -20.50 21.25 -34.64
C LEU A 412 -21.22 19.90 -34.47
N SER A 413 -22.27 19.63 -35.23
CA SER A 413 -22.93 18.31 -35.26
C SER A 413 -21.99 17.21 -35.76
N VAL A 414 -21.26 17.43 -36.86
CA VAL A 414 -20.26 16.47 -37.35
C VAL A 414 -19.17 16.25 -36.29
N ARG A 415 -18.66 17.30 -35.64
CA ARG A 415 -17.65 17.15 -34.59
C ARG A 415 -18.18 16.46 -33.32
N MET A 416 -19.48 16.59 -33.01
CA MET A 416 -20.14 15.82 -31.95
C MET A 416 -20.26 14.34 -32.32
N GLU A 417 -20.59 14.01 -33.57
CA GLU A 417 -20.67 12.63 -34.05
C GLU A 417 -19.28 11.95 -34.00
N GLU A 418 -18.24 12.64 -34.49
CA GLU A 418 -16.83 12.21 -34.40
C GLU A 418 -16.42 11.93 -32.95
N VAL A 419 -16.66 12.86 -32.02
CA VAL A 419 -16.30 12.68 -30.60
C VAL A 419 -17.15 11.59 -29.92
N SER A 420 -18.37 11.33 -30.40
CA SER A 420 -19.20 10.23 -29.91
C SER A 420 -18.65 8.87 -30.37
N GLN A 421 -18.19 8.76 -31.62
CA GLN A 421 -17.51 7.56 -32.13
C GLN A 421 -16.15 7.36 -31.45
N GLU A 422 -15.34 8.41 -31.30
CA GLU A 422 -14.07 8.37 -30.54
C GLU A 422 -14.31 7.83 -29.09
N LEU A 423 -15.45 8.16 -28.49
CA LEU A 423 -15.84 7.68 -27.16
C LEU A 423 -16.35 6.23 -27.16
N GLU A 424 -17.16 5.81 -28.13
CA GLU A 424 -17.60 4.40 -28.26
C GLU A 424 -16.42 3.46 -28.53
N ASP A 425 -15.49 3.85 -29.41
CA ASP A 425 -14.27 3.09 -29.71
C ASP A 425 -13.39 2.95 -28.45
N LEU A 426 -13.23 4.04 -27.67
CA LEU A 426 -12.49 4.02 -26.40
C LEU A 426 -13.19 3.15 -25.34
N ILE A 427 -14.52 3.15 -25.29
CA ILE A 427 -15.31 2.26 -24.42
C ILE A 427 -15.09 0.79 -24.85
N HIS A 428 -15.14 0.50 -26.14
CA HIS A 428 -14.88 -0.85 -26.67
C HIS A 428 -13.49 -1.35 -26.25
N VAL A 429 -12.42 -0.60 -26.57
CA VAL A 429 -11.04 -0.94 -26.19
C VAL A 429 -10.90 -1.10 -24.67
N LYS A 430 -11.56 -0.28 -23.86
CA LYS A 430 -11.59 -0.43 -22.40
C LYS A 430 -12.26 -1.74 -21.96
N THR A 431 -13.40 -2.11 -22.56
CA THR A 431 -14.11 -3.35 -22.20
C THR A 431 -13.35 -4.61 -22.61
N GLU A 432 -12.66 -4.58 -23.75
CA GLU A 432 -11.73 -5.63 -24.18
C GLU A 432 -10.56 -5.76 -23.21
N ARG A 433 -9.89 -4.64 -22.88
CA ARG A 433 -8.78 -4.63 -21.91
C ARG A 433 -9.18 -5.15 -20.53
N GLU A 434 -10.36 -4.78 -20.04
CA GLU A 434 -10.90 -5.37 -18.82
C GLU A 434 -11.24 -6.87 -18.96
N HIS A 435 -11.63 -7.34 -20.14
CA HIS A 435 -11.85 -8.78 -20.38
C HIS A 435 -10.52 -9.56 -20.41
N GLU A 436 -9.47 -9.01 -21.02
CA GLU A 436 -8.10 -9.55 -20.91
C GLU A 436 -7.67 -9.68 -19.44
N PHE A 437 -7.78 -8.61 -18.64
CA PHE A 437 -7.44 -8.65 -17.22
C PHE A 437 -8.31 -9.63 -16.43
N ARG A 438 -9.62 -9.76 -16.72
CA ARG A 438 -10.49 -10.76 -16.09
C ARG A 438 -10.05 -12.19 -16.41
N ASN A 439 -9.60 -12.45 -17.64
CA ASN A 439 -9.09 -13.76 -18.07
C ASN A 439 -7.72 -14.06 -17.44
N GLU A 440 -6.80 -13.08 -17.41
CA GLU A 440 -5.49 -13.19 -16.74
C GLU A 440 -5.63 -13.47 -15.25
N ILE A 441 -6.47 -12.71 -14.54
CA ILE A 441 -6.78 -12.93 -13.12
C ILE A 441 -7.32 -14.35 -12.89
N THR A 442 -8.19 -14.84 -13.79
CA THR A 442 -8.75 -16.20 -13.71
C THR A 442 -7.66 -17.26 -13.88
N GLY A 443 -6.81 -17.14 -14.90
CA GLY A 443 -5.70 -18.08 -15.14
C GLY A 443 -4.66 -18.10 -14.01
N LEU A 444 -4.34 -16.93 -13.45
CA LEU A 444 -3.49 -16.82 -12.25
C LEU A 444 -4.15 -17.46 -11.02
N HIS A 445 -5.48 -17.35 -10.86
CA HIS A 445 -6.21 -18.02 -9.79
C HIS A 445 -6.19 -19.55 -9.94
N GLU A 446 -6.39 -20.06 -11.16
CA GLU A 446 -6.31 -21.49 -11.46
C GLU A 446 -4.91 -22.04 -11.24
N GLU A 447 -3.85 -21.32 -11.64
CA GLU A 447 -2.47 -21.73 -11.36
C GLU A 447 -2.15 -21.67 -9.86
N LEU A 448 -2.66 -20.69 -9.11
CA LEU A 448 -2.52 -20.64 -7.65
C LEU A 448 -3.22 -21.84 -7.00
N ILE A 449 -4.43 -22.20 -7.44
CA ILE A 449 -5.14 -23.40 -7.01
C ILE A 449 -4.36 -24.67 -7.36
N ARG A 450 -3.76 -24.74 -8.55
CA ARG A 450 -2.91 -25.86 -9.00
C ARG A 450 -1.68 -26.01 -8.09
N ARG A 451 -0.87 -24.95 -7.93
CA ARG A 451 0.30 -24.96 -7.04
C ARG A 451 -0.09 -25.28 -5.59
N LYS A 452 -1.23 -24.78 -5.10
CA LYS A 452 -1.74 -25.08 -3.75
C LYS A 452 -2.09 -26.56 -3.57
N LYS A 453 -2.67 -27.22 -4.60
CA LYS A 453 -2.89 -28.67 -4.61
C LYS A 453 -1.56 -29.44 -4.62
N GLU A 454 -0.60 -29.04 -5.45
CA GLU A 454 0.73 -29.68 -5.55
C GLU A 454 1.56 -29.55 -4.27
N TRP A 455 1.52 -28.40 -3.59
CA TRP A 455 2.16 -28.23 -2.30
C TRP A 455 1.45 -29.04 -1.20
N LYS A 456 0.12 -29.13 -1.25
CA LYS A 456 -0.65 -29.97 -0.32
C LYS A 456 -0.28 -31.45 -0.47
N THR A 457 -0.27 -32.00 -1.68
CA THR A 457 0.06 -33.43 -1.88
C THR A 457 1.52 -33.76 -1.55
N LYS A 458 2.46 -32.85 -1.82
CA LYS A 458 3.85 -32.97 -1.33
C LYS A 458 3.92 -33.00 0.20
N LEU A 459 3.19 -32.13 0.89
CA LEU A 459 3.19 -32.06 2.35
C LEU A 459 2.50 -33.28 2.98
N GLU A 460 1.43 -33.79 2.38
CA GLU A 460 0.78 -35.05 2.79
C GLU A 460 1.72 -36.25 2.58
N SER A 461 2.46 -36.31 1.47
CA SER A 461 3.46 -37.36 1.21
C SER A 461 4.64 -37.32 2.19
N VAL A 462 5.18 -36.14 2.49
CA VAL A 462 6.26 -35.99 3.50
C VAL A 462 5.76 -36.33 4.90
N ALA A 463 4.51 -35.98 5.25
CA ALA A 463 3.91 -36.37 6.52
C ALA A 463 3.73 -37.89 6.64
N GLN A 464 3.41 -38.59 5.55
CA GLN A 464 3.39 -40.06 5.52
C GLN A 464 4.79 -40.66 5.70
N GLU A 465 5.80 -40.14 5.00
CA GLU A 465 7.19 -40.61 5.12
C GLU A 465 7.75 -40.41 6.55
N ILE A 466 7.42 -39.29 7.20
CA ILE A 466 7.76 -39.03 8.60
C ILE A 466 7.04 -40.02 9.52
N ALA A 467 5.74 -40.24 9.34
CA ALA A 467 4.97 -41.20 10.15
C ALA A 467 5.46 -42.65 9.99
N GLU A 468 6.01 -43.02 8.83
CA GLU A 468 6.67 -44.31 8.61
C GLU A 468 8.04 -44.38 9.30
N LYS A 469 8.84 -43.32 9.23
CA LYS A 469 10.11 -43.21 9.98
C LYS A 469 9.89 -43.26 11.49
N ASP A 470 8.85 -42.62 12.02
CA ASP A 470 8.49 -42.67 13.45
C ASP A 470 8.06 -44.09 13.89
N ARG A 471 7.36 -44.84 13.02
CA ARG A 471 7.07 -46.26 13.26
C ARG A 471 8.36 -47.10 13.29
N HIS A 472 9.28 -46.87 12.36
CA HIS A 472 10.58 -47.54 12.35
C HIS A 472 11.42 -47.20 13.59
N ILE A 473 11.47 -45.94 14.01
CA ILE A 473 12.15 -45.50 15.25
C ILE A 473 11.51 -46.16 16.47
N THR A 474 10.17 -46.26 16.52
CA THR A 474 9.45 -46.92 17.61
C THR A 474 9.79 -48.42 17.69
N LEU A 475 9.86 -49.12 16.54
CA LEU A 475 10.27 -50.53 16.47
C LEU A 475 11.73 -50.73 16.89
N ILE A 476 12.64 -49.87 16.43
CA ILE A 476 14.06 -49.89 16.81
C ILE A 476 14.23 -49.60 18.31
N SER A 477 13.46 -48.66 18.87
CA SER A 477 13.45 -48.36 20.31
C SER A 477 12.98 -49.57 21.14
N GLY A 478 11.89 -50.23 20.73
CA GLY A 478 11.41 -51.46 21.36
C GLY A 478 12.44 -52.60 21.32
N ASN A 479 13.10 -52.80 20.18
CA ASN A 479 14.17 -53.80 20.04
C ASN A 479 15.40 -53.47 20.91
N ASN A 480 15.79 -52.19 20.98
CA ASN A 480 16.88 -51.74 21.84
C ASN A 480 16.56 -51.91 23.33
N GLU A 481 15.31 -51.69 23.74
CA GLU A 481 14.90 -51.93 25.13
C GLU A 481 14.87 -53.43 25.45
N ALA A 482 14.39 -54.28 24.53
CA ALA A 482 14.49 -55.73 24.67
C ALA A 482 15.96 -56.18 24.84
N LEU A 483 16.88 -55.66 24.00
CA LEU A 483 18.33 -55.92 24.10
C LEU A 483 18.93 -55.42 25.43
N ARG A 484 18.50 -54.27 25.96
CA ARG A 484 18.90 -53.81 27.30
C ARG A 484 18.44 -54.79 28.38
N THR A 485 17.19 -55.24 28.35
CA THR A 485 16.70 -56.20 29.35
C THR A 485 17.42 -57.55 29.30
N GLU A 486 17.81 -58.03 28.11
CA GLU A 486 18.66 -59.23 27.99
C GLU A 486 20.10 -58.99 28.43
N MET A 487 20.72 -57.84 28.12
CA MET A 487 22.04 -57.51 28.68
C MET A 487 22.01 -57.46 30.21
N GLU A 488 20.94 -56.96 30.83
CA GLU A 488 20.82 -56.93 32.29
C GLU A 488 20.54 -58.31 32.90
N ARG A 489 19.81 -59.18 32.19
CA ARG A 489 19.70 -60.63 32.52
C ARG A 489 21.05 -61.35 32.42
N VAL A 490 21.88 -61.01 31.44
CA VAL A 490 23.23 -61.56 31.30
C VAL A 490 24.16 -61.03 32.40
N ARG A 491 24.14 -59.73 32.71
CA ARG A 491 24.90 -59.12 33.81
C ARG A 491 24.56 -59.72 35.16
N THR A 492 23.27 -59.86 35.48
CA THR A 492 22.83 -60.45 36.75
C THR A 492 23.19 -61.93 36.87
N ARG A 493 23.14 -62.71 35.77
CA ARG A 493 23.69 -64.08 35.72
C ARG A 493 25.20 -64.12 35.92
N LEU A 494 25.94 -63.21 35.28
CA LEU A 494 27.40 -63.11 35.41
C LEU A 494 27.81 -62.75 36.84
N LEU A 495 27.13 -61.77 37.46
CA LEU A 495 27.36 -61.38 38.86
C LEU A 495 27.10 -62.55 39.83
N MET A 496 26.06 -63.34 39.58
CA MET A 496 25.79 -64.56 40.36
C MET A 496 26.88 -65.62 40.18
N LEU A 497 27.38 -65.83 38.96
CA LEU A 497 28.49 -66.75 38.68
C LEU A 497 29.81 -66.27 39.27
N GLU A 498 30.11 -64.97 39.22
CA GLU A 498 31.28 -64.39 39.89
C GLU A 498 31.19 -64.58 41.41
N LYS A 499 30.00 -64.40 41.98
CA LYS A 499 29.76 -64.62 43.41
C LYS A 499 30.00 -66.09 43.79
N THR A 500 29.39 -67.07 43.12
CA THR A 500 29.64 -68.49 43.42
C THR A 500 31.09 -68.87 43.19
N THR A 501 31.73 -68.34 42.14
CA THR A 501 33.16 -68.59 41.86
C THR A 501 34.10 -67.98 42.91
N ARG A 502 33.69 -66.91 43.62
CA ARG A 502 34.40 -66.43 44.81
C ARG A 502 34.11 -67.32 46.01
N GLU A 503 32.85 -67.64 46.29
CA GLU A 503 32.48 -68.50 47.42
C GLU A 503 33.20 -69.88 47.36
N ASP A 504 33.27 -70.50 46.19
CA ASP A 504 34.00 -71.76 45.92
C ASP A 504 35.54 -71.66 46.11
N LYS A 505 36.13 -70.47 45.99
CA LYS A 505 37.59 -70.25 46.08
C LYS A 505 38.04 -69.66 47.42
N GLU A 506 37.24 -68.79 48.00
CA GLU A 506 37.55 -68.03 49.20
C GLU A 506 37.17 -68.81 50.47
N GLU A 507 36.04 -69.54 50.50
CA GLU A 507 35.66 -70.31 51.70
C GLU A 507 36.65 -71.45 52.05
N PRO A 508 37.23 -72.21 51.10
CA PRO A 508 38.30 -73.17 51.42
C PRO A 508 39.55 -72.48 52.01
N VAL A 509 39.91 -71.30 51.50
CA VAL A 509 41.04 -70.50 52.01
C VAL A 509 40.72 -69.94 53.40
N HIS A 510 39.50 -69.46 53.64
CA HIS A 510 39.06 -69.00 54.96
C HIS A 510 38.91 -70.14 55.98
N ALA A 511 38.56 -71.35 55.54
CA ALA A 511 38.57 -72.56 56.37
C ALA A 511 40.01 -72.95 56.76
N LEU A 512 40.96 -72.88 55.83
CA LEU A 512 42.39 -73.08 56.12
C LEU A 512 42.94 -72.01 57.06
N TYR A 513 42.60 -70.72 56.88
CA TYR A 513 42.96 -69.66 57.82
C TYR A 513 42.37 -69.90 59.22
N ARG A 514 41.11 -70.33 59.32
CA ARG A 514 40.47 -70.73 60.60
C ARG A 514 41.17 -71.93 61.26
N GLN A 515 41.70 -72.88 60.48
CA GLN A 515 42.51 -73.98 61.01
C GLN A 515 43.89 -73.50 61.47
N ILE A 516 44.60 -72.71 60.66
CA ILE A 516 45.92 -72.15 60.99
C ILE A 516 45.84 -71.35 62.28
N GLN A 517 44.85 -70.47 62.43
CA GLN A 517 44.70 -69.65 63.63
C GLN A 517 44.36 -70.48 64.89
N ASN A 518 43.59 -71.57 64.76
CA ASN A 518 43.39 -72.55 65.83
C ASN A 518 44.68 -73.29 66.21
N LEU A 519 45.51 -73.66 65.23
CA LEU A 519 46.80 -74.31 65.48
C LEU A 519 47.81 -73.35 66.12
N SER A 520 47.85 -72.09 65.69
CA SER A 520 48.64 -71.03 66.33
C SER A 520 48.22 -70.77 67.78
N GLY A 521 46.91 -70.79 68.07
CA GLY A 521 46.39 -70.70 69.43
C GLY A 521 46.87 -71.84 70.33
N LYS A 522 46.80 -73.08 69.84
CA LYS A 522 47.32 -74.28 70.55
C LYS A 522 48.85 -74.26 70.69
N LEU A 523 49.57 -73.69 69.74
CA LEU A 523 51.02 -73.51 69.84
C LEU A 523 51.36 -72.52 70.97
N ALA A 524 50.70 -71.36 71.00
CA ALA A 524 50.88 -70.36 72.06
C ALA A 524 50.50 -70.90 73.45
N GLU A 525 49.45 -71.73 73.54
CA GLU A 525 49.07 -72.45 74.76
C GLU A 525 50.22 -73.36 75.24
N LYS A 526 50.83 -74.15 74.33
CA LYS A 526 52.00 -74.99 74.65
C LYS A 526 53.28 -74.22 74.93
N GLU A 527 53.48 -73.05 74.33
CA GLU A 527 54.56 -72.14 74.70
C GLU A 527 54.34 -71.54 76.11
N SER A 528 53.09 -71.28 76.50
CA SER A 528 52.76 -70.87 77.87
C SER A 528 53.00 -71.99 78.89
N GLU A 529 52.63 -73.24 78.59
CA GLU A 529 52.99 -74.41 79.42
C GLU A 529 54.51 -74.56 79.56
N LYS A 530 55.25 -74.41 78.46
CA LYS A 530 56.72 -74.43 78.45
C LYS A 530 57.31 -73.29 79.29
N ALA A 531 56.73 -72.09 79.25
CA ALA A 531 57.16 -70.96 80.08
C ALA A 531 56.87 -71.18 81.57
N VAL A 532 55.73 -71.83 81.92
CA VAL A 532 55.41 -72.24 83.29
C VAL A 532 56.36 -73.33 83.79
N LEU A 533 56.70 -74.31 82.94
CA LEU A 533 57.69 -75.35 83.26
C LEU A 533 59.10 -74.77 83.44
N ALA A 534 59.54 -73.87 82.55
CA ALA A 534 60.80 -73.14 82.70
C ALA A 534 60.83 -72.31 83.99
N SER A 535 59.73 -71.62 84.31
CA SER A 535 59.58 -70.88 85.57
C SER A 535 59.62 -71.79 86.80
N ARG A 536 59.19 -73.05 86.68
CA ARG A 536 59.27 -74.05 87.76
C ARG A 536 60.68 -74.63 87.92
N ILE A 537 61.42 -74.82 86.82
CA ILE A 537 62.84 -75.20 86.84
C ILE A 537 63.65 -74.08 87.51
N ILE A 538 63.47 -72.82 87.08
CA ILE A 538 64.15 -71.66 87.68
C ILE A 538 63.89 -71.56 89.19
N ARG A 539 62.66 -71.85 89.66
CA ARG A 539 62.38 -71.90 91.10
C ARG A 539 63.18 -72.99 91.81
N LEU A 540 63.21 -74.21 91.27
CA LEU A 540 64.00 -75.32 91.83
C LEU A 540 65.50 -75.02 91.83
N ASP A 541 66.04 -74.37 90.80
CA ASP A 541 67.43 -73.91 90.78
C ASP A 541 67.70 -72.83 91.82
N THR A 542 66.81 -71.85 92.00
CA THR A 542 66.94 -70.87 93.09
C THR A 542 66.84 -71.50 94.48
N GLU A 543 66.11 -72.61 94.63
CA GLU A 543 65.92 -73.31 95.90
C GLU A 543 67.13 -74.21 96.25
N ASN A 544 67.70 -74.90 95.25
CA ASN A 544 69.01 -75.55 95.34
C ASN A 544 70.14 -74.54 95.65
N THR A 545 70.12 -73.37 95.00
CA THR A 545 71.09 -72.29 95.27
C THR A 545 70.94 -71.76 96.70
N ARG A 546 69.70 -71.69 97.22
CA ARG A 546 69.41 -71.28 98.61
C ARG A 546 69.99 -72.25 99.64
N LEU A 547 69.97 -73.55 99.36
CA LEU A 547 70.60 -74.57 100.21
C LEU A 547 72.14 -74.49 100.17
N ALA A 548 72.73 -74.14 99.02
CA ALA A 548 74.17 -73.87 98.92
C ALA A 548 74.60 -72.57 99.62
N GLN A 549 73.73 -71.55 99.64
CA GLN A 549 74.03 -70.23 100.24
C GLN A 549 73.78 -70.15 101.75
N LEU A 550 73.14 -71.13 102.39
CA LEU A 550 73.02 -71.19 103.86
C LEU A 550 74.33 -71.60 104.58
N LEU A 551 75.47 -71.61 103.85
CA LEU A 551 76.83 -71.77 104.38
C LEU A 551 77.73 -70.53 104.19
N ALA A 552 77.20 -69.39 103.71
CA ALA A 552 77.95 -68.13 103.59
C ALA A 552 77.04 -66.87 103.69
N ASP A 553 77.50 -65.82 104.36
CA ASP A 553 76.68 -64.69 104.82
C ASP A 553 76.36 -63.57 103.80
N SER A 554 75.14 -63.00 103.92
CA SER A 554 74.75 -61.57 103.72
C SER A 554 74.69 -60.90 102.31
N GLY A 555 73.64 -60.08 102.03
CA GLY A 555 73.72 -58.94 101.06
C GLY A 555 72.58 -58.65 100.02
N SER A 556 71.55 -57.89 100.42
CA SER A 556 70.48 -57.08 99.71
C SER A 556 70.50 -56.56 98.21
N SER A 557 69.38 -56.77 97.46
CA SER A 557 68.44 -55.79 96.72
C SER A 557 68.85 -54.89 95.48
N PRO A 558 67.95 -54.16 94.70
CA PRO A 558 66.85 -54.56 93.74
C PRO A 558 66.52 -53.62 92.45
N ASP A 559 65.42 -53.90 91.66
CA ASP A 559 64.48 -53.03 90.78
C ASP A 559 64.90 -52.14 89.53
N SER A 560 64.06 -51.55 88.60
CA SER A 560 62.75 -51.86 87.87
C SER A 560 62.28 -50.84 86.72
N GLN A 561 61.29 -51.19 85.82
CA GLN A 561 60.30 -50.35 84.99
C GLN A 561 60.72 -49.49 83.69
N LYS A 562 59.89 -48.92 82.73
CA LYS A 562 58.49 -49.09 82.09
C LYS A 562 58.06 -47.94 81.06
N GLY A 563 57.07 -48.06 80.11
CA GLY A 563 56.55 -46.92 79.22
C GLY A 563 55.42 -47.17 78.12
N ARG A 564 54.71 -46.13 77.53
CA ARG A 564 53.46 -46.20 76.62
C ARG A 564 52.93 -44.85 75.91
N GLU A 565 52.14 -44.89 74.78
CA GLU A 565 50.99 -44.00 74.20
C GLU A 565 51.05 -42.44 73.83
N GLU A 566 50.20 -41.68 73.02
CA GLU A 566 49.13 -41.82 71.92
C GLU A 566 48.76 -40.50 71.04
N VAL A 567 47.52 -40.21 70.48
CA VAL A 567 47.17 -39.31 69.27
C VAL A 567 45.78 -38.50 69.25
N ILE A 568 45.59 -37.30 68.56
CA ILE A 568 44.28 -36.51 68.30
C ILE A 568 44.22 -35.61 66.95
N SER A 569 43.10 -34.91 66.54
CA SER A 569 42.73 -34.23 65.21
C SER A 569 41.84 -32.90 65.17
N ALA A 570 41.55 -32.24 63.98
CA ALA A 570 40.62 -31.07 63.66
C ALA A 570 40.44 -30.76 62.10
N GLY A 571 39.68 -29.82 61.42
CA GLY A 571 38.52 -28.84 61.63
C GLY A 571 38.35 -27.68 60.53
N VAL A 572 37.15 -27.29 59.97
CA VAL A 572 36.92 -26.25 58.83
C VAL A 572 35.57 -25.39 58.88
N LYS A 573 35.36 -24.30 58.06
CA LYS A 573 34.26 -23.23 58.08
C LYS A 573 33.69 -22.68 56.71
N THR A 574 32.65 -21.80 56.72
CA THR A 574 32.03 -21.03 55.57
C THR A 574 31.58 -19.55 55.88
N PRO A 575 31.20 -18.65 54.90
CA PRO A 575 31.02 -17.17 55.07
C PRO A 575 29.58 -16.57 54.83
N SER A 576 29.44 -15.21 54.70
CA SER A 576 28.18 -14.42 54.91
C SER A 576 27.78 -13.39 53.79
N PRO A 577 26.56 -12.76 53.81
CA PRO A 577 25.91 -12.19 52.60
C PRO A 577 26.26 -10.77 52.08
N ALA A 578 27.09 -9.97 52.77
CA ALA A 578 27.10 -8.51 52.53
C ALA A 578 27.63 -8.05 51.15
N LEU A 579 28.51 -8.83 50.49
CA LEU A 579 29.11 -8.46 49.18
C LEU A 579 28.10 -8.40 48.03
N ILE A 580 27.02 -9.19 48.11
CA ILE A 580 26.15 -9.51 46.96
C ILE A 580 25.52 -8.25 46.35
N ARG A 581 25.18 -7.24 47.16
CA ARG A 581 24.49 -6.03 46.67
C ARG A 581 25.35 -5.13 45.78
N SER A 582 26.64 -4.98 46.06
CA SER A 582 27.52 -4.10 45.28
C SER A 582 27.76 -4.62 43.85
N GLU A 583 27.93 -5.93 43.70
CA GLU A 583 28.26 -6.57 42.42
C GLU A 583 27.09 -6.48 41.42
N ILE A 584 25.85 -6.64 41.92
CA ILE A 584 24.63 -6.63 41.10
C ILE A 584 24.45 -5.30 40.36
N PHE A 585 24.69 -4.14 41.00
CA PHE A 585 24.48 -2.84 40.37
C PHE A 585 25.40 -2.59 39.17
N THR A 586 26.65 -3.09 39.22
CA THR A 586 27.56 -3.08 38.07
C THR A 586 27.05 -3.92 36.89
N TYR A 587 26.53 -5.13 37.14
CA TYR A 587 25.97 -5.96 36.06
C TYR A 587 24.65 -5.39 35.51
N LEU A 588 23.80 -4.79 36.36
CA LEU A 588 22.55 -4.14 35.94
C LEU A 588 22.75 -2.96 34.99
N ALA A 589 23.86 -2.23 35.10
CA ALA A 589 24.20 -1.15 34.18
C ALA A 589 24.52 -1.66 32.76
N ASN A 590 25.07 -2.87 32.65
CA ASN A 590 25.47 -3.47 31.38
C ASN A 590 24.33 -4.19 30.64
N LEU A 591 23.12 -4.24 31.22
CA LEU A 591 21.92 -4.82 30.56
C LEU A 591 21.32 -3.91 29.47
N ASP A 592 21.70 -2.64 29.42
CA ASP A 592 21.31 -1.71 28.36
C ASP A 592 22.23 -1.83 27.10
N ASP A 593 23.40 -2.48 27.21
CA ASP A 593 24.35 -2.69 26.10
C ASP A 593 24.17 -4.08 25.45
N PRO A 594 23.80 -4.18 24.16
CA PRO A 594 23.55 -5.46 23.49
C PRO A 594 24.78 -6.37 23.36
N LEU A 595 26.01 -5.86 23.51
CA LEU A 595 27.23 -6.68 23.50
C LEU A 595 27.49 -7.34 24.86
N HIS A 596 27.25 -6.62 25.96
CA HIS A 596 27.60 -7.07 27.31
C HIS A 596 26.42 -7.63 28.12
N ALA A 597 25.17 -7.39 27.69
CA ALA A 597 23.97 -7.80 28.42
C ALA A 597 23.87 -9.32 28.63
N MET A 598 24.36 -10.15 27.70
CA MET A 598 24.32 -11.62 27.85
C MET A 598 25.23 -12.12 28.98
N GLU A 599 26.45 -11.59 29.08
CA GLU A 599 27.41 -11.93 30.14
C GLU A 599 26.99 -11.34 31.50
N ALA A 600 26.45 -10.12 31.50
CA ALA A 600 25.86 -9.51 32.68
C ALA A 600 24.65 -10.32 33.19
N ALA A 601 23.76 -10.77 32.31
CA ALA A 601 22.63 -11.62 32.66
C ALA A 601 23.07 -12.98 33.23
N ALA A 602 24.06 -13.63 32.60
CA ALA A 602 24.65 -14.87 33.11
C ALA A 602 25.27 -14.70 34.51
N SER A 603 25.95 -13.57 34.75
CA SER A 603 26.56 -13.22 36.03
C SER A 603 25.50 -12.96 37.11
N ILE A 604 24.39 -12.30 36.77
CA ILE A 604 23.26 -12.08 37.67
C ILE A 604 22.58 -13.40 38.06
N LEU A 605 22.34 -14.33 37.12
CA LEU A 605 21.75 -15.64 37.44
C LEU A 605 22.62 -16.48 38.39
N ARG A 606 23.95 -16.36 38.29
CA ARG A 606 24.90 -17.09 39.15
C ARG A 606 24.81 -16.69 40.64
N LEU A 607 24.24 -15.52 40.95
CA LEU A 607 23.98 -15.06 42.32
C LEU A 607 22.67 -15.64 42.92
N GLY A 608 21.82 -16.27 42.10
CA GLY A 608 20.69 -17.09 42.54
C GLY A 608 19.46 -16.32 43.08
N PRO A 609 18.50 -17.04 43.73
CA PRO A 609 17.18 -16.50 44.11
C PRO A 609 17.19 -15.36 45.15
N GLN A 610 18.36 -15.02 45.70
CA GLN A 610 18.52 -13.87 46.59
C GLN A 610 18.46 -12.52 45.83
N VAL A 611 18.62 -12.55 44.50
CA VAL A 611 18.59 -11.37 43.63
C VAL A 611 17.16 -11.04 43.16
N THR A 612 16.21 -11.96 43.30
CA THR A 612 14.78 -11.76 42.96
C THR A 612 14.21 -10.46 43.55
N ASP A 613 14.47 -10.20 44.84
CA ASP A 613 13.94 -9.04 45.56
C ASP A 613 14.56 -7.69 45.13
N ILE A 614 15.68 -7.73 44.38
CA ILE A 614 16.33 -6.54 43.78
C ILE A 614 15.85 -6.32 42.35
N LEU A 615 15.52 -7.40 41.63
CA LEU A 615 15.08 -7.36 40.23
C LEU A 615 13.59 -7.02 40.06
N ILE A 616 12.70 -7.45 40.97
CA ILE A 616 11.25 -7.23 40.85
C ILE A 616 10.87 -5.74 40.70
N PRO A 617 11.41 -4.78 41.50
CA PRO A 617 11.10 -3.36 41.32
C PRO A 617 11.53 -2.82 39.94
N LEU A 618 12.67 -3.32 39.44
CA LEU A 618 13.28 -2.88 38.19
C LEU A 618 12.59 -3.41 36.93
N LEU A 619 11.53 -4.23 37.05
CA LEU A 619 10.65 -4.57 35.91
C LEU A 619 9.89 -3.35 35.38
N TYR A 620 9.68 -2.32 36.20
CA TYR A 620 8.88 -1.14 35.88
C TYR A 620 9.72 0.12 35.62
N GLU A 621 11.05 0.02 35.71
CA GLU A 621 11.98 1.15 35.61
C GLU A 621 13.04 0.93 34.51
N GLY A 622 13.31 1.96 33.71
CA GLY A 622 14.35 1.95 32.68
C GLY A 622 13.89 1.60 31.26
N SER A 623 14.86 1.34 30.38
CA SER A 623 14.60 1.10 28.94
C SER A 623 13.76 -0.16 28.70
N GLN A 624 13.09 -0.25 27.54
CA GLN A 624 12.38 -1.47 27.14
C GLN A 624 13.33 -2.68 27.02
N ASN A 625 14.57 -2.48 26.55
CA ASN A 625 15.59 -3.54 26.49
C ASN A 625 15.95 -4.05 27.88
N ARG A 626 16.20 -3.15 28.84
CA ARG A 626 16.54 -3.53 30.22
C ARG A 626 15.37 -4.17 30.95
N ARG A 627 14.15 -3.66 30.79
CA ARG A 627 12.94 -4.31 31.31
C ARG A 627 12.74 -5.71 30.71
N ALA A 628 13.03 -5.89 29.41
CA ALA A 628 12.99 -7.20 28.76
C ALA A 628 14.07 -8.18 29.28
N TRP A 629 15.31 -7.71 29.49
CA TRP A 629 16.37 -8.50 30.12
C TRP A 629 16.02 -8.90 31.56
N ILE A 630 15.48 -8.00 32.37
CA ILE A 630 15.07 -8.28 33.75
C ILE A 630 13.89 -9.27 33.78
N ALA A 631 12.93 -9.15 32.86
CA ALA A 631 11.85 -10.12 32.70
C ALA A 631 12.38 -11.51 32.31
N ALA A 632 13.32 -11.61 31.37
CA ALA A 632 13.97 -12.86 31.00
C ALA A 632 14.74 -13.48 32.19
N LEU A 633 15.48 -12.66 32.95
CA LEU A 633 16.20 -13.08 34.16
C LEU A 633 15.27 -13.65 35.23
N LEU A 634 14.19 -12.94 35.56
CA LEU A 634 13.21 -13.37 36.56
C LEU A 634 12.42 -14.62 36.14
N TYR A 635 12.30 -14.87 34.83
CA TYR A 635 11.74 -16.12 34.30
C TYR A 635 12.74 -17.29 34.45
N GLU A 636 14.02 -17.10 34.13
CA GLU A 636 15.04 -18.15 34.25
C GLU A 636 15.44 -18.44 35.71
N LEU A 637 15.21 -17.52 36.66
CA LEU A 637 15.33 -17.77 38.10
C LEU A 637 14.20 -18.67 38.65
N ASN A 638 13.03 -18.71 38.00
CA ASN A 638 11.88 -19.54 38.34
C ASN A 638 11.43 -19.46 39.83
N ASP A 639 11.57 -18.28 40.43
CA ASP A 639 11.14 -17.99 41.81
C ASP A 639 9.64 -17.68 41.84
N PRO A 640 8.81 -18.32 42.68
CA PRO A 640 7.36 -18.12 42.67
C PRO A 640 6.93 -16.65 42.88
N ARG A 641 7.78 -15.81 43.50
CA ARG A 641 7.54 -14.38 43.70
C ARG A 641 7.49 -13.56 42.41
N THR A 642 8.05 -14.07 41.30
CA THR A 642 8.09 -13.37 40.01
C THR A 642 6.83 -13.55 39.18
N THR A 643 6.05 -14.61 39.46
CA THR A 643 4.89 -15.01 38.66
C THR A 643 3.88 -13.89 38.44
N LYS A 644 3.48 -13.19 39.52
CA LYS A 644 2.55 -12.07 39.43
C LYS A 644 3.16 -10.84 38.73
N PRO A 645 4.31 -10.27 39.15
CA PRO A 645 4.94 -9.15 38.44
C PRO A 645 5.19 -9.40 36.94
N LEU A 646 5.47 -10.64 36.54
CA LEU A 646 5.61 -11.01 35.13
C LEU A 646 4.26 -11.10 34.39
N SER A 647 3.16 -11.50 35.04
CA SER A 647 1.80 -11.41 34.46
C SER A 647 1.38 -9.96 34.30
N ASP A 648 1.50 -9.18 35.38
CA ASP A 648 1.16 -7.75 35.43
C ASP A 648 1.90 -6.96 34.32
N LEU A 649 3.17 -7.31 34.04
CA LEU A 649 3.96 -6.73 32.93
C LEU A 649 3.49 -7.21 31.54
N LEU A 650 3.16 -8.50 31.38
CA LEU A 650 2.68 -9.07 30.10
C LEU A 650 1.26 -8.61 29.72
N GLU A 651 0.50 -8.07 30.66
CA GLU A 651 -0.79 -7.43 30.47
C GLU A 651 -0.69 -5.93 30.12
N THR A 652 0.51 -5.34 30.11
CA THR A 652 0.71 -3.94 29.70
C THR A 652 0.51 -3.73 28.20
N THR A 653 0.00 -2.55 27.82
CA THR A 653 -0.30 -2.17 26.44
C THR A 653 0.90 -1.60 25.67
N GLU A 654 2.14 -1.79 26.17
CA GLU A 654 3.35 -1.37 25.45
C GLU A 654 3.59 -2.25 24.21
N ILE A 655 3.32 -1.69 23.04
CA ILE A 655 3.51 -2.33 21.73
C ILE A 655 4.96 -2.83 21.60
N GLY A 656 5.11 -4.11 21.23
CA GLY A 656 6.41 -4.76 21.01
C GLY A 656 7.13 -5.27 22.27
N LEU A 657 6.84 -4.75 23.48
CA LEU A 657 7.56 -5.15 24.70
C LEU A 657 7.41 -6.66 25.00
N ARG A 658 6.21 -7.22 24.79
CA ARG A 658 5.94 -8.65 24.93
C ARG A 658 6.77 -9.50 23.97
N GLU A 659 6.93 -9.06 22.72
CA GLU A 659 7.67 -9.78 21.69
C GLU A 659 9.18 -9.70 21.95
N LEU A 660 9.66 -8.52 22.36
CA LEU A 660 11.03 -8.28 22.82
C LEU A 660 11.41 -9.19 24.00
N ILE A 661 10.54 -9.36 25.00
CA ILE A 661 10.78 -10.29 26.13
C ILE A 661 10.98 -11.74 25.64
N TRP A 662 10.16 -12.20 24.68
CA TRP A 662 10.27 -13.56 24.14
C TRP A 662 11.54 -13.75 23.29
N ASP A 663 11.88 -12.78 22.45
CA ASP A 663 13.09 -12.79 21.61
C ASP A 663 14.37 -12.73 22.46
N THR A 664 14.47 -11.78 23.41
CA THR A 664 15.58 -11.67 24.36
C THR A 664 15.80 -12.97 25.12
N ARG A 665 14.72 -13.61 25.60
CA ARG A 665 14.79 -14.91 26.30
C ARG A 665 15.23 -16.05 25.37
N LEU A 666 14.78 -16.08 24.11
CA LEU A 666 15.18 -17.09 23.14
C LEU A 666 16.68 -16.97 22.82
N ARG A 667 17.14 -15.77 22.46
CA ARG A 667 18.56 -15.46 22.20
C ARG A 667 19.45 -15.84 23.38
N PHE A 668 19.05 -15.50 24.60
CA PHE A 668 19.80 -15.87 25.81
C PHE A 668 19.88 -17.39 26.02
N ARG A 669 18.79 -18.13 25.75
CA ARG A 669 18.78 -19.60 25.79
C ARG A 669 19.59 -20.25 24.67
N GLU A 670 19.81 -19.57 23.56
CA GLU A 670 20.64 -20.03 22.44
C GLU A 670 22.12 -19.77 22.72
N TRP A 671 22.47 -18.56 23.13
CA TRP A 671 23.80 -18.20 23.60
C TRP A 671 24.27 -19.11 24.75
N LYS A 672 23.41 -19.36 25.76
CA LYS A 672 23.71 -20.28 26.87
C LYS A 672 23.91 -21.72 26.41
N ARG A 673 23.21 -22.19 25.37
CA ARG A 673 23.45 -23.51 24.76
C ARG A 673 24.78 -23.56 24.01
N ALA A 674 25.10 -22.54 23.22
CA ALA A 674 26.37 -22.43 22.51
C ALA A 674 27.58 -22.38 23.47
N GLY A 675 27.49 -21.60 24.56
CA GLY A 675 28.52 -21.54 25.59
C GLY A 675 28.74 -22.87 26.31
N VAL A 676 27.68 -23.62 26.60
CA VAL A 676 27.78 -24.98 27.18
C VAL A 676 28.49 -25.94 26.22
N SER A 677 28.21 -25.87 24.91
CA SER A 677 28.93 -26.67 23.90
C SER A 677 30.43 -26.37 23.80
N SER A 678 30.87 -25.19 24.25
CA SER A 678 32.30 -24.84 24.32
C SER A 678 32.99 -25.31 25.63
N LEU A 679 32.23 -25.64 26.67
CA LEU A 679 32.76 -26.07 27.98
C LEU A 679 32.76 -27.60 28.17
N THR A 680 32.17 -28.35 27.25
CA THR A 680 32.31 -29.81 27.13
C THR A 680 33.41 -30.23 26.15
N ALA A 681 34.37 -29.33 25.88
CA ALA A 681 35.43 -29.49 24.87
C ALA A 681 36.83 -29.10 25.40
N GLN A 682 37.07 -29.30 26.70
CA GLN A 682 38.38 -29.28 27.36
C GLN A 682 38.50 -30.48 28.30
#